data_AF-A0A6V8HIR6-F1
#
_entry.id   AF-A0A6V8HIR6-F1
#
_cell.length_a   1.000
_cell.length_b   1.000
_cell.length_c   1.000
_cell.angle_alpha   90.00
_cell.angle_beta   90.00
_cell.angle_gamma   90.00
#
_symmetry.space_group_name_H-M   'P 1'
#
loop_
_entity.id
_entity.type
_entity.pdbx_description
1 polymer ?
#
loop_
_entity_poly.entity_id
_entity_poly.type
_entity_poly.pdbx_seq_one_letter_code
_entity_poly.pdbx_strand_id
1 'polypeptide(L)'
;MVIFTEGKSRAIHSPRYLTLRHVRRAVRLKKRSLGVLGEHDDDDEPELEPGYEMLSSFWVPGLLAGAVHRIKVNQKIDSPRKSDPSMLLEAEQPFFVDAPRFFLPEGSVHSVYPPSGYAEDHRILPHIVLTDPHLPWERRMQEGISKKELAKARNQVPWVALITFTQDELKLAPDVLERMFRDTSLPKPVQQTSTLAINTKLDDYWKTNDTTKPIKEDPLLKDESGDFIFIPAELFTSLFSPFDKNNKRQNVPHPDPSPFKYLSHVRKINTTGMAVSGVEEIGIFSIVVGYRSGMLDNLTDATVSVHLVSIEGIQRVDFPIKTPYVSLCSLHSWNYTVQAPGQLNVRRGFTNLGSTLNVLRAPDALIDQFREGDDVAARLAKRLEDGFSLVKYRVQTGEETVALYRGPFTPTTVRELQLTNCSNSGVDLQILDKQVGIMDITYSSAWQLGKTLALGDQAFTAALGRLRTAIHTRAMREAKLLVVTAMSENAIRRRTEILSDLSDMVKNLDQIHLSNTPDEAAPFIAGGPLQRWHRRRLRNKEVPGLGFSASAIEDIYLDEAIKAARSLAKATDGTIYDETNTPVSTDWMAVMAWVLDRMFLVGVPAHYLILDPTHLEPESLKFFYIDPNWIDALVDGALSLGNHMGVDKDRVAIKTALNDYIRHKPHFQMHTPQIPAYGFLLRSDLVTMFPDLKVNTLPEPKVQPPTRAPLLRHEIIADGVMLAFLDQPPASDTWNGLVFTQPPHQERFAVSSTLEVDSALLDIRRQYTVDRKLDPDRYQILETLPVKPQDVDNFFVWGSTASLTDLHILRLPRFAKQQLEILKKKMPAKYFNDDTATSALLAMQLNDPIYSLTIGLTTASSQAALRSLTSPGDGAAVEPDVPRTLQQLSLPRVDKYKLPNEADNDDDDISEPDDFLRAVAPLFQHDASYKPAPHVLLNLAPHVRAIPTETTTPAADISPLTTLGPSQVPGYTCNIHSVSLSDVRVDKDTLPQDLVFSVVAEKQNKHTRYKLKEFAIKVPLGSIKDRALMETYDGPGASMLSNLRFNVLVSFLTEGTSSFLKLRLVPRSEKGYIDVPKVKEMGFLLSLATVNPYQHQDMIDIYTVADYDNDPDSPHSSKFPIMFSTK
;
A
#
# COMPACT_ATOMS: atom_id res chain seq x y z
N MET A 1 17.52 3.10 12.59
CA MET A 1 18.74 3.41 11.82
C MET A 1 18.97 4.90 11.97
N VAL A 2 19.96 5.32 12.75
CA VAL A 2 20.25 6.74 12.99
C VAL A 2 21.37 7.11 12.02
N ILE A 3 21.02 7.83 10.96
CA ILE A 3 22.02 8.47 10.12
C ILE A 3 22.56 9.67 10.92
N PHE A 4 23.88 9.87 10.89
CA PHE A 4 24.49 11.02 11.55
C PHE A 4 24.07 12.28 10.79
N THR A 5 23.12 13.02 11.36
CA THR A 5 22.32 14.05 10.66
C THR A 5 22.50 15.46 11.20
N GLU A 6 23.47 15.67 12.09
CA GLU A 6 23.58 16.92 12.86
C GLU A 6 22.26 17.32 13.56
N GLY A 7 21.33 16.37 13.77
CA GLY A 7 20.09 16.58 14.52
C GLY A 7 18.87 17.12 13.73
N LYS A 8 18.86 17.12 12.39
CA LYS A 8 17.74 17.70 11.59
C LYS A 8 16.95 16.66 10.76
N SER A 9 16.34 15.64 11.38
CA SER A 9 15.44 14.72 10.62
C SER A 9 14.05 15.32 10.39
N ARG A 10 13.61 15.43 9.12
CA ARG A 10 12.28 15.93 8.69
C ARG A 10 11.57 14.94 7.76
N ALA A 11 11.47 13.66 8.16
CA ALA A 11 10.83 12.63 7.34
C ALA A 11 9.32 12.89 7.12
N ILE A 12 8.86 12.81 5.86
CA ILE A 12 7.42 12.82 5.51
C ILE A 12 6.98 11.36 5.34
N HIS A 13 6.22 10.83 6.31
CA HIS A 13 5.58 9.52 6.23
C HIS A 13 4.22 9.61 5.52
N SER A 14 4.23 9.86 4.21
CA SER A 14 3.02 9.83 3.38
C SER A 14 3.27 9.04 2.09
N PRO A 15 2.34 8.20 1.63
CA PRO A 15 2.45 7.51 0.34
C PRO A 15 2.59 8.45 -0.87
N ARG A 16 2.09 9.70 -0.73
CA ARG A 16 2.21 10.79 -1.71
C ARG A 16 3.47 11.64 -1.49
N TYR A 17 4.53 11.05 -0.95
CA TYR A 17 5.73 11.79 -0.53
C TYR A 17 6.37 12.58 -1.68
N LEU A 18 6.38 12.07 -2.92
CA LEU A 18 7.01 12.76 -4.05
C LEU A 18 6.33 14.10 -4.36
N THR A 19 4.99 14.10 -4.45
CA THR A 19 4.22 15.31 -4.74
C THR A 19 4.25 16.27 -3.55
N LEU A 20 4.08 15.78 -2.32
CA LEU A 20 4.13 16.62 -1.12
C LEU A 20 5.50 17.25 -0.88
N ARG A 21 6.60 16.50 -1.12
CA ARG A 21 7.97 17.03 -1.03
C ARG A 21 8.20 18.11 -2.09
N HIS A 22 7.77 17.85 -3.32
CA HIS A 22 7.90 18.80 -4.41
C HIS A 22 7.15 20.11 -4.10
N VAL A 23 5.89 20.00 -3.68
CA VAL A 23 5.04 21.13 -3.30
C VAL A 23 5.64 21.90 -2.13
N ARG A 24 6.03 21.23 -1.03
CA ARG A 24 6.63 21.91 0.14
C ARG A 24 7.93 22.62 -0.22
N ARG A 25 8.75 22.04 -1.09
CA ARG A 25 9.98 22.66 -1.59
C ARG A 25 9.68 23.91 -2.43
N ALA A 26 8.76 23.83 -3.38
CA ALA A 26 8.35 24.96 -4.21
C ALA A 26 7.79 26.11 -3.35
N VAL A 27 6.94 25.79 -2.37
CA VAL A 27 6.38 26.76 -1.43
C VAL A 27 7.47 27.36 -0.54
N ARG A 28 8.40 26.56 -0.01
CA ARG A 28 9.54 27.05 0.81
C ARG A 28 10.42 28.01 0.02
N LEU A 29 10.79 27.66 -1.22
CA LEU A 29 11.60 28.52 -2.10
C LEU A 29 10.87 29.82 -2.45
N LYS A 30 9.56 29.75 -2.75
CA LYS A 30 8.76 30.95 -3.04
C LYS A 30 8.61 31.85 -1.81
N LYS A 31 8.38 31.27 -0.62
CA LYS A 31 8.38 32.02 0.65
C LYS A 31 9.74 32.66 0.95
N ARG A 32 10.85 31.98 0.64
CA ARG A 32 12.21 32.54 0.72
C ARG A 32 12.38 33.72 -0.23
N SER A 33 11.96 33.60 -1.49
CA SER A 33 12.03 34.70 -2.46
C SER A 33 11.17 35.91 -2.09
N LEU A 34 10.10 35.70 -1.32
CA LEU A 34 9.19 36.75 -0.85
C LEU A 34 9.59 37.33 0.52
N GLY A 35 10.70 36.87 1.12
CA GLY A 35 11.19 37.38 2.42
C GLY A 35 10.31 37.03 3.62
N VAL A 36 9.45 36.00 3.51
CA VAL A 36 8.48 35.62 4.56
C VAL A 36 9.09 34.70 5.63
N LEU A 37 10.25 34.09 5.35
CA LEU A 37 11.00 33.22 6.28
C LEU A 37 12.17 34.00 6.88
N GLY A 38 12.33 33.99 8.22
CA GLY A 38 13.42 34.65 8.92
C GLY A 38 14.76 33.92 8.81
N GLU A 39 15.88 34.65 8.97
CA GLU A 39 17.28 34.22 8.81
C GLU A 39 17.82 33.26 9.90
N HIS A 40 16.97 32.49 10.59
CA HIS A 40 17.43 31.59 11.66
C HIS A 40 17.33 30.13 11.22
N ASP A 41 18.45 29.57 10.70
CA ASP A 41 18.87 28.16 10.86
C ASP A 41 20.09 27.70 10.00
N ASP A 42 20.87 28.60 9.39
CA ASP A 42 21.94 28.21 8.46
C ASP A 42 23.35 28.59 8.99
N ASP A 43 23.97 27.71 9.78
CA ASP A 43 25.43 27.73 10.03
C ASP A 43 26.12 26.71 9.09
N ASP A 44 26.97 27.24 8.21
CA ASP A 44 28.22 26.72 7.61
C ASP A 44 28.32 25.32 6.96
N GLU A 45 28.01 25.21 5.66
CA GLU A 45 28.85 24.62 4.59
C GLU A 45 28.13 24.80 3.22
N PRO A 46 28.85 24.90 2.07
CA PRO A 46 28.18 25.05 0.78
C PRO A 46 27.32 23.81 0.48
N GLU A 47 26.00 24.01 0.38
CA GLU A 47 25.05 22.99 -0.07
C GLU A 47 25.49 22.44 -1.44
N LEU A 48 25.70 21.13 -1.54
CA LEU A 48 25.88 20.48 -2.84
C LEU A 48 24.59 20.63 -3.66
N GLU A 49 24.68 21.04 -4.92
CA GLU A 49 23.52 21.03 -5.81
C GLU A 49 22.99 19.59 -6.03
N PRO A 50 21.68 19.40 -6.27
CA PRO A 50 21.13 18.07 -6.55
C PRO A 50 21.84 17.37 -7.72
N GLY A 51 22.29 16.13 -7.50
CA GLY A 51 23.02 15.35 -8.50
C GLY A 51 24.53 15.62 -8.55
N TYR A 52 25.06 16.44 -7.64
CA TYR A 52 26.50 16.55 -7.38
C TYR A 52 26.90 15.72 -6.15
N GLU A 53 28.14 15.24 -6.18
CA GLU A 53 28.81 14.60 -5.06
C GLU A 53 30.20 15.21 -4.89
N MET A 54 30.73 15.14 -3.67
CA MET A 54 32.10 15.52 -3.36
C MET A 54 32.84 14.31 -2.79
N LEU A 55 34.00 14.02 -3.37
CA LEU A 55 34.89 12.94 -2.95
C LEU A 55 36.09 13.53 -2.20
N SER A 56 36.38 13.01 -1.01
CA SER A 56 37.55 13.37 -0.23
C SER A 56 38.44 12.16 -0.02
N SER A 57 39.76 12.32 -0.16
CA SER A 57 40.68 11.18 -0.05
C SER A 57 40.71 10.56 1.35
N PHE A 58 40.52 11.37 2.38
CA PHE A 58 40.48 10.95 3.77
C PHE A 58 39.76 12.01 4.62
N TRP A 59 39.25 11.61 5.78
CA TRP A 59 38.63 12.52 6.75
C TRP A 59 39.05 12.17 8.16
N VAL A 60 40.11 12.82 8.66
CA VAL A 60 40.67 12.52 9.99
C VAL A 60 39.83 13.20 11.07
N PRO A 61 39.50 12.53 12.18
CA PRO A 61 38.90 13.21 13.34
C PRO A 61 39.90 14.17 13.98
N GLY A 62 39.39 15.23 14.63
CA GLY A 62 40.25 16.24 15.28
C GLY A 62 41.13 15.66 16.40
N LEU A 63 40.67 14.59 17.05
CA LEU A 63 41.41 13.83 18.06
C LEU A 63 41.44 12.34 17.65
N LEU A 64 42.64 11.76 17.64
CA LEU A 64 42.85 10.35 17.29
C LEU A 64 42.67 9.43 18.52
N ALA A 65 42.21 8.22 18.30
CA ALA A 65 42.03 7.22 19.34
C ALA A 65 43.35 6.57 19.81
N GLY A 66 43.36 6.07 21.03
CA GLY A 66 44.42 5.21 21.58
C GLY A 66 45.64 5.91 22.22
N ALA A 67 45.90 7.19 21.95
CA ALA A 67 46.93 7.95 22.68
C ALA A 67 46.33 8.68 23.88
N VAL A 68 47.06 8.72 25.01
CA VAL A 68 46.68 9.57 26.14
C VAL A 68 46.87 11.03 25.75
N HIS A 69 45.77 11.73 25.52
CA HIS A 69 45.77 13.17 25.28
C HIS A 69 45.89 13.89 26.63
N ARG A 70 46.54 15.05 26.64
CA ARG A 70 46.67 15.87 27.85
C ARG A 70 46.12 17.26 27.59
N ILE A 71 45.12 17.65 28.37
CA ILE A 71 44.65 19.03 28.43
C ILE A 71 45.62 19.78 29.34
N LYS A 72 46.30 20.80 28.81
CA LYS A 72 47.15 21.70 29.60
C LYS A 72 46.46 23.05 29.72
N VAL A 73 46.23 23.52 30.95
CA VAL A 73 45.66 24.83 31.23
C VAL A 73 46.73 25.68 31.89
N ASN A 74 47.06 26.80 31.25
CA ASN A 74 48.01 27.78 31.78
C ASN A 74 47.25 29.07 32.13
N GLN A 75 47.17 29.39 33.42
CA GLN A 75 46.53 30.61 33.90
C GLN A 75 47.60 31.57 34.44
N LYS A 76 47.72 32.73 33.80
CA LYS A 76 48.57 33.81 34.27
C LYS A 76 47.76 34.78 35.13
N ILE A 77 48.15 34.99 36.37
CA ILE A 77 47.55 35.92 37.32
C ILE A 77 48.52 37.09 37.50
N ASP A 78 48.10 38.27 37.04
CA ASP A 78 48.86 39.51 37.17
C ASP A 78 48.37 40.30 38.40
N SER A 79 49.29 40.77 39.23
CA SER A 79 48.97 41.64 40.38
C SER A 79 48.62 43.05 39.90
N PRO A 80 47.69 43.77 40.57
CA PRO A 80 47.40 45.19 40.28
C PRO A 80 48.61 46.12 40.49
N ARG A 81 49.61 45.67 41.26
CA ARG A 81 50.87 46.39 41.47
C ARG A 81 51.91 45.90 40.46
N LYS A 82 52.38 46.79 39.59
CA LYS A 82 53.41 46.51 38.55
C LYS A 82 54.75 45.97 39.09
N SER A 83 54.97 45.96 40.41
CA SER A 83 56.19 45.48 41.06
C SER A 83 56.16 43.99 41.45
N ASP A 84 54.99 43.34 41.45
CA ASP A 84 54.88 41.93 41.86
C ASP A 84 55.00 41.00 40.64
N PRO A 85 55.68 39.84 40.77
CA PRO A 85 55.84 38.89 39.68
C PRO A 85 54.48 38.26 39.32
N SER A 86 54.20 38.17 38.01
CA SER A 86 53.02 37.47 37.51
C SER A 86 53.09 35.98 37.85
N MET A 87 52.04 35.42 38.46
CA MET A 87 51.97 34.02 38.84
C MET A 87 51.42 33.19 37.67
N LEU A 88 52.16 32.17 37.22
CA LEU A 88 51.69 31.22 36.22
C LEU A 88 51.27 29.93 36.93
N LEU A 89 50.00 29.57 36.83
CA LEU A 89 49.44 28.29 37.27
C LEU A 89 49.34 27.36 36.07
N GLU A 90 49.87 26.15 36.20
CA GLU A 90 49.77 25.10 35.17
C GLU A 90 49.02 23.90 35.75
N ALA A 91 48.03 23.39 35.02
CA ALA A 91 47.31 22.16 35.33
C ALA A 91 47.30 21.23 34.12
N GLU A 92 47.53 19.93 34.33
CA GLU A 92 47.45 18.90 33.29
C GLU A 92 46.43 17.83 33.67
N GLN A 93 45.51 17.49 32.75
CA GLN A 93 44.60 16.36 32.89
C GLN A 93 44.73 15.40 31.70
N PRO A 94 45.10 14.12 31.92
CA PRO A 94 45.09 13.11 30.89
C PRO A 94 43.66 12.62 30.61
N PHE A 95 43.35 12.37 29.34
CA PHE A 95 42.13 11.66 28.92
C PHE A 95 42.45 10.73 27.73
N PHE A 96 41.62 9.72 27.52
CA PHE A 96 41.72 8.81 26.38
C PHE A 96 40.51 9.02 25.47
N VAL A 97 40.72 8.85 24.16
CA VAL A 97 39.64 8.81 23.17
C VAL A 97 39.43 7.35 22.83
N ASP A 98 38.22 6.87 23.11
CA ASP A 98 37.79 5.51 22.83
C ASP A 98 37.37 5.37 21.36
N ALA A 99 37.68 4.23 20.75
CA ALA A 99 37.30 3.91 19.37
C ALA A 99 37.33 2.39 19.14
N PRO A 100 36.54 1.88 18.18
CA PRO A 100 36.51 0.47 17.80
C PRO A 100 37.92 -0.11 17.56
N ARG A 101 38.15 -1.34 18.03
CA ARG A 101 39.45 -2.02 17.88
C ARG A 101 39.34 -3.47 17.41
N PHE A 102 38.45 -4.26 18.01
CA PHE A 102 38.28 -5.69 17.71
C PHE A 102 36.87 -6.05 17.22
N PHE A 103 35.89 -5.17 17.44
CA PHE A 103 34.53 -5.30 16.93
C PHE A 103 34.02 -3.92 16.49
N LEU A 104 33.06 -3.89 15.56
CA LEU A 104 32.34 -2.68 15.20
C LEU A 104 31.04 -2.57 16.02
N PRO A 105 30.69 -1.37 16.50
CA PRO A 105 29.37 -1.11 17.09
C PRO A 105 28.22 -1.41 16.11
N GLU A 106 27.06 -1.77 16.67
CA GLU A 106 25.84 -1.94 15.87
C GLU A 106 25.48 -0.63 15.15
N GLY A 107 25.24 -0.70 13.84
CA GLY A 107 24.91 0.46 13.01
C GLY A 107 26.11 1.22 12.43
N SER A 108 27.36 0.80 12.68
CA SER A 108 28.55 1.37 12.02
C SER A 108 28.64 1.04 10.53
N VAL A 109 28.04 -0.07 10.11
CA VAL A 109 27.97 -0.49 8.70
C VAL A 109 26.65 -0.01 8.10
N HIS A 110 26.73 0.84 7.09
CA HIS A 110 25.57 1.31 6.33
C HIS A 110 25.15 0.25 5.29
N SER A 111 26.10 -0.24 4.51
CA SER A 111 25.88 -1.27 3.49
C SER A 111 27.17 -1.98 3.11
N VAL A 112 27.04 -3.20 2.59
CA VAL A 112 28.14 -3.99 2.01
C VAL A 112 27.79 -4.39 0.59
N TYR A 113 28.82 -4.55 -0.24
CA TYR A 113 28.67 -4.99 -1.61
C TYR A 113 29.78 -5.98 -2.01
N PRO A 114 29.47 -7.08 -2.72
CA PRO A 114 28.12 -7.61 -2.95
C PRO A 114 27.44 -8.00 -1.63
N PRO A 115 26.11 -7.89 -1.49
CA PRO A 115 25.42 -8.29 -0.26
C PRO A 115 25.52 -9.79 0.02
N SER A 116 25.30 -10.19 1.27
CA SER A 116 25.46 -11.60 1.64
C SER A 116 24.45 -12.51 0.92
N GLY A 117 24.94 -13.60 0.33
CA GLY A 117 24.13 -14.58 -0.41
C GLY A 117 23.83 -14.21 -1.87
N TYR A 118 24.22 -13.02 -2.33
CA TYR A 118 24.06 -12.61 -3.73
C TYR A 118 25.19 -13.15 -4.61
N ALA A 119 24.90 -13.28 -5.91
CA ALA A 119 25.87 -13.67 -6.92
C ALA A 119 26.31 -12.46 -7.75
N GLU A 120 27.59 -12.35 -8.06
CA GLU A 120 28.16 -11.24 -8.84
C GLU A 120 29.27 -11.66 -9.80
N ASP A 121 29.52 -10.79 -10.78
CA ASP A 121 30.59 -10.92 -11.77
C ASP A 121 31.99 -10.88 -11.10
N HIS A 122 32.91 -11.72 -11.55
CA HIS A 122 34.28 -11.83 -11.01
C HIS A 122 35.08 -10.53 -11.11
N ARG A 123 34.74 -9.61 -12.03
CA ARG A 123 35.42 -8.31 -12.17
C ARG A 123 35.11 -7.31 -11.04
N ILE A 124 34.06 -7.55 -10.26
CA ILE A 124 33.60 -6.65 -9.20
C ILE A 124 34.49 -6.77 -7.96
N LEU A 125 34.87 -5.61 -7.43
CA LEU A 125 35.63 -5.47 -6.19
C LEU A 125 34.65 -5.26 -5.02
N PRO A 126 34.71 -6.13 -3.99
CA PRO A 126 33.91 -5.93 -2.80
C PRO A 126 34.21 -4.60 -2.12
N HIS A 127 33.20 -3.98 -1.50
CA HIS A 127 33.38 -2.75 -0.74
C HIS A 127 32.39 -2.67 0.43
N ILE A 128 32.73 -1.85 1.42
CA ILE A 128 31.90 -1.58 2.59
C ILE A 128 31.71 -0.07 2.75
N VAL A 129 30.48 0.33 3.05
CA VAL A 129 30.09 1.72 3.33
C VAL A 129 29.82 1.85 4.82
N LEU A 130 30.52 2.76 5.47
CA LEU A 130 30.43 3.01 6.91
C LEU A 130 29.68 4.30 7.18
N THR A 131 28.84 4.30 8.21
CA THR A 131 28.03 5.45 8.62
C THR A 131 28.89 6.58 9.21
N ASP A 132 29.99 6.24 9.86
CA ASP A 132 30.96 7.21 10.36
C ASP A 132 32.03 7.51 9.29
N PRO A 133 32.15 8.75 8.80
CA PRO A 133 33.16 9.12 7.81
C PRO A 133 34.60 9.08 8.35
N HIS A 134 34.78 9.11 9.67
CA HIS A 134 36.09 9.14 10.31
C HIS A 134 36.68 7.76 10.57
N LEU A 135 35.83 6.73 10.68
CA LEU A 135 36.19 5.40 11.17
C LEU A 135 37.49 4.85 10.57
N PRO A 136 37.74 4.84 9.25
CA PRO A 136 38.98 4.29 8.69
C PRO A 136 40.26 5.00 9.14
N TRP A 137 40.16 6.24 9.65
CA TRP A 137 41.30 7.08 10.06
C TRP A 137 41.28 7.49 11.55
N GLU A 138 40.40 6.91 12.38
CA GLU A 138 40.36 7.15 13.83
C GLU A 138 41.67 6.76 14.54
N ARG A 139 42.32 5.71 14.04
CA ARG A 139 43.56 5.16 14.60
C ARG A 139 44.74 5.46 13.67
N ARG A 140 45.91 5.62 14.28
CA ARG A 140 47.14 6.03 13.59
C ARG A 140 47.98 4.84 13.16
N MET A 141 48.28 4.75 11.86
CA MET A 141 49.13 3.70 11.29
C MET A 141 50.62 4.06 11.14
N GLN A 142 50.97 5.34 10.94
CA GLN A 142 52.37 5.76 10.75
C GLN A 142 52.90 6.51 11.99
N GLU A 143 53.77 5.85 12.74
CA GLU A 143 54.52 6.44 13.86
C GLU A 143 55.69 7.29 13.32
N GLY A 144 55.94 8.47 13.92
CA GLY A 144 57.13 9.29 13.59
C GLY A 144 56.94 10.45 12.59
N ILE A 145 55.79 10.57 11.91
CA ILE A 145 55.52 11.70 10.99
C ILE A 145 54.99 12.92 11.75
N SER A 146 55.51 14.12 11.48
CA SER A 146 55.09 15.36 12.14
C SER A 146 53.63 15.72 11.77
N LYS A 147 52.86 16.31 12.72
CA LYS A 147 51.49 16.83 12.44
C LYS A 147 51.45 17.79 11.24
N LYS A 148 52.54 18.53 10.99
CA LYS A 148 52.67 19.44 9.83
C LYS A 148 52.86 18.74 8.48
N GLU A 149 53.43 17.53 8.48
CA GLU A 149 53.63 16.73 7.27
C GLU A 149 52.35 15.96 6.91
N LEU A 150 51.61 15.47 7.92
CA LEU A 150 50.28 14.90 7.72
C LEU A 150 49.29 15.92 7.13
N ALA A 151 49.31 17.17 7.60
CA ALA A 151 48.43 18.22 7.08
C ALA A 151 48.69 18.57 5.60
N LYS A 152 49.86 18.22 5.05
CA LYS A 152 50.20 18.40 3.64
C LYS A 152 49.99 17.14 2.80
N ALA A 153 49.76 15.99 3.41
CA ALA A 153 49.56 14.73 2.72
C ALA A 153 48.17 14.70 2.07
N ARG A 154 48.09 14.33 0.79
CA ARG A 154 46.82 14.18 0.06
C ARG A 154 46.20 12.77 0.13
N ASN A 155 46.91 11.82 0.76
CA ASN A 155 46.47 10.46 1.03
C ASN A 155 46.96 10.02 2.40
N GLN A 156 46.17 9.17 3.07
CA GLN A 156 46.53 8.60 4.36
C GLN A 156 46.13 7.12 4.43
N VAL A 157 47.01 6.29 4.99
CA VAL A 157 46.78 4.85 5.17
C VAL A 157 45.70 4.67 6.26
N PRO A 158 44.56 4.02 5.98
CA PRO A 158 43.56 3.68 6.98
C PRO A 158 44.09 2.58 7.92
N TRP A 159 43.48 2.41 9.10
CA TRP A 159 43.83 1.29 10.00
C TRP A 159 43.07 0.00 9.69
N VAL A 160 42.11 0.06 8.77
CA VAL A 160 41.32 -1.06 8.27
C VAL A 160 41.61 -1.32 6.80
N ALA A 161 41.47 -2.57 6.36
CA ALA A 161 41.54 -2.97 4.96
C ALA A 161 40.46 -4.01 4.65
N LEU A 162 39.95 -4.02 3.42
CA LEU A 162 38.99 -5.01 2.98
C LEU A 162 39.69 -6.04 2.07
N ILE A 163 39.60 -7.32 2.41
CA ILE A 163 40.26 -8.40 1.67
C ILE A 163 39.27 -9.54 1.42
N THR A 164 39.28 -10.04 0.20
CA THR A 164 38.46 -11.18 -0.26
C THR A 164 39.30 -12.46 -0.23
N PHE A 165 38.70 -13.57 0.20
CA PHE A 165 39.34 -14.88 0.26
C PHE A 165 38.42 -15.94 -0.34
N THR A 166 39.00 -16.93 -0.99
CA THR A 166 38.27 -18.15 -1.34
C THR A 166 38.12 -19.02 -0.08
N GLN A 167 37.12 -19.89 -0.05
CA GLN A 167 36.92 -20.76 1.11
C GLN A 167 38.15 -21.65 1.38
N ASP A 168 38.82 -22.12 0.34
CA ASP A 168 39.99 -22.99 0.45
C ASP A 168 41.21 -22.29 1.08
N GLU A 169 41.30 -20.97 0.99
CA GLU A 169 42.42 -20.19 1.54
C GLU A 169 42.34 -19.99 3.05
N LEU A 170 41.11 -19.95 3.62
CA LEU A 170 40.89 -19.73 5.05
C LEU A 170 40.49 -21.00 5.81
N LYS A 171 40.07 -22.05 5.10
CA LYS A 171 39.64 -23.30 5.72
C LYS A 171 40.84 -24.03 6.30
N LEU A 172 40.83 -24.21 7.62
CA LEU A 172 41.87 -24.94 8.34
C LEU A 172 41.49 -26.42 8.44
N ALA A 173 42.47 -27.30 8.22
CA ALA A 173 42.28 -28.73 8.45
C ALA A 173 42.03 -29.00 9.94
N PRO A 174 41.20 -30.00 10.31
CA PRO A 174 40.89 -30.32 11.71
C PRO A 174 42.15 -30.51 12.59
N ASP A 175 43.17 -31.19 12.07
CA ASP A 175 44.44 -31.43 12.79
C ASP A 175 45.19 -30.13 13.12
N VAL A 176 45.10 -29.13 12.23
CA VAL A 176 45.71 -27.81 12.42
C VAL A 176 44.95 -27.02 13.48
N LEU A 177 43.62 -27.08 13.50
CA LEU A 177 42.79 -26.44 14.52
C LEU A 177 43.09 -26.99 15.91
N GLU A 178 43.21 -28.32 16.05
CA GLU A 178 43.55 -28.95 17.32
C GLU A 178 44.95 -28.56 17.84
N ARG A 179 45.93 -28.45 16.93
CA ARG A 179 47.30 -28.05 17.28
C ARG A 179 47.41 -26.57 17.63
N MET A 180 46.77 -25.70 16.85
CA MET A 180 46.81 -24.24 17.00
C MET A 180 46.14 -23.78 18.29
N PHE A 181 45.03 -24.42 18.67
CA PHE A 181 44.21 -24.09 19.85
C PHE A 181 44.35 -25.11 20.98
N ARG A 182 45.50 -25.78 21.09
CA ARG A 182 45.73 -26.80 22.12
C ARG A 182 45.62 -26.24 23.53
N ASP A 183 46.21 -25.06 23.74
CA ASP A 183 46.42 -24.42 25.05
C ASP A 183 45.38 -23.31 25.36
N THR A 184 44.29 -23.24 24.58
CA THR A 184 43.23 -22.23 24.73
C THR A 184 42.00 -22.78 25.46
N SER A 185 41.16 -21.88 25.98
CA SER A 185 39.93 -22.22 26.71
C SER A 185 38.69 -22.49 25.83
N LEU A 186 38.87 -22.55 24.50
CA LEU A 186 37.78 -22.74 23.53
C LEU A 186 37.19 -24.16 23.58
N PRO A 187 35.88 -24.34 23.28
CA PRO A 187 35.26 -25.65 23.16
C PRO A 187 35.88 -26.45 22.00
N LYS A 188 36.22 -27.72 22.26
CA LYS A 188 36.84 -28.64 21.29
C LYS A 188 35.79 -29.63 20.74
N PRO A 189 35.76 -29.92 19.43
CA PRO A 189 36.63 -29.37 18.38
C PRO A 189 36.30 -27.91 18.09
N VAL A 190 37.33 -27.09 17.83
CA VAL A 190 37.18 -25.68 17.48
C VAL A 190 36.49 -25.60 16.11
N GLN A 191 35.39 -24.87 16.03
CA GLN A 191 34.64 -24.67 14.79
C GLN A 191 34.88 -23.26 14.24
N GLN A 192 35.12 -23.16 12.94
CA GLN A 192 35.15 -21.87 12.25
C GLN A 192 33.70 -21.42 11.94
N THR A 193 33.48 -20.10 11.90
CA THR A 193 32.19 -19.51 11.51
C THR A 193 31.89 -19.75 10.02
N SER A 194 30.70 -19.32 9.55
CA SER A 194 30.35 -19.38 8.13
C SER A 194 31.30 -18.60 7.22
N THR A 195 31.96 -17.56 7.74
CA THR A 195 33.00 -16.76 7.06
C THR A 195 34.41 -17.25 7.39
N LEU A 196 34.55 -18.43 8.02
CA LEU A 196 35.83 -19.05 8.36
C LEU A 196 36.69 -18.29 9.41
N ALA A 197 36.11 -17.31 10.11
CA ALA A 197 36.71 -16.68 11.27
C ALA A 197 36.52 -17.51 12.55
N ILE A 198 37.32 -17.23 13.59
CA ILE A 198 37.21 -17.88 14.91
C ILE A 198 37.06 -16.78 15.97
N ASN A 199 35.96 -16.82 16.71
CA ASN A 199 35.73 -15.93 17.83
C ASN A 199 36.59 -16.38 19.02
N THR A 200 37.51 -15.52 19.47
CA THR A 200 38.44 -15.85 20.56
C THR A 200 38.65 -14.67 21.49
N LYS A 201 38.86 -14.94 22.77
CA LYS A 201 39.35 -13.94 23.73
C LYS A 201 40.81 -13.63 23.45
N LEU A 202 41.24 -12.40 23.72
CA LEU A 202 42.62 -11.96 23.49
C LEU A 202 43.64 -12.80 24.28
N ASP A 203 43.30 -13.21 25.52
CA ASP A 203 44.14 -14.11 26.32
C ASP A 203 44.36 -15.48 25.65
N ASP A 204 43.35 -16.03 24.98
CA ASP A 204 43.46 -17.28 24.22
C ASP A 204 44.15 -17.06 22.86
N TYR A 205 43.90 -15.94 22.21
CA TYR A 205 44.57 -15.54 20.97
C TYR A 205 46.09 -15.50 21.13
N TRP A 206 46.60 -14.92 22.23
CA TRP A 206 48.03 -14.87 22.50
C TRP A 206 48.64 -16.23 22.86
N LYS A 207 47.82 -17.23 23.24
CA LYS A 207 48.24 -18.62 23.48
C LYS A 207 48.24 -19.50 22.22
N THR A 208 47.79 -18.99 21.06
CA THR A 208 47.78 -19.78 19.82
C THR A 208 49.20 -20.13 19.35
N ASN A 209 49.38 -21.37 18.89
CA ASN A 209 50.65 -21.89 18.37
C ASN A 209 50.71 -21.78 16.84
N ASP A 210 51.92 -21.81 16.25
CA ASP A 210 52.16 -21.77 14.79
C ASP A 210 51.63 -20.52 14.06
N THR A 211 51.39 -19.42 14.78
CA THR A 211 50.82 -18.18 14.25
C THR A 211 51.71 -16.96 14.54
N THR A 212 51.89 -16.11 13.54
CA THR A 212 52.46 -14.77 13.72
C THR A 212 51.34 -13.78 14.06
N LYS A 213 51.54 -13.00 15.12
CA LYS A 213 50.53 -12.13 15.73
C LYS A 213 50.94 -10.65 15.59
N PRO A 214 50.22 -9.84 14.81
CA PRO A 214 50.50 -8.41 14.68
C PRO A 214 50.18 -7.59 15.94
N ILE A 215 49.20 -8.04 16.74
CA ILE A 215 48.73 -7.36 17.95
C ILE A 215 49.62 -7.77 19.14
N LYS A 216 50.28 -6.79 19.76
CA LYS A 216 51.12 -7.01 20.96
C LYS A 216 50.27 -7.42 22.16
N GLU A 217 50.85 -8.23 23.04
CA GLU A 217 50.26 -8.58 24.32
C GLU A 217 50.11 -7.33 25.21
N ASP A 218 48.88 -7.06 25.63
CA ASP A 218 48.53 -5.96 26.53
C ASP A 218 47.70 -6.51 27.70
N PRO A 219 48.21 -6.41 28.96
CA PRO A 219 47.50 -6.91 30.12
C PRO A 219 46.12 -6.30 30.36
N LEU A 220 45.86 -5.09 29.83
CA LEU A 220 44.60 -4.38 30.01
C LEU A 220 43.47 -4.92 29.12
N LEU A 221 43.79 -5.68 28.07
CA LEU A 221 42.84 -6.10 27.02
C LEU A 221 42.56 -7.62 27.04
N LYS A 222 42.99 -8.32 28.09
CA LYS A 222 42.91 -9.79 28.19
C LYS A 222 41.49 -10.35 28.07
N ASP A 223 40.52 -9.62 28.61
CA ASP A 223 39.12 -10.03 28.64
C ASP A 223 38.33 -9.67 27.37
N GLU A 224 38.92 -8.88 26.46
CA GLU A 224 38.26 -8.53 25.20
C GLU A 224 38.23 -9.72 24.24
N SER A 225 37.17 -9.83 23.45
CA SER A 225 36.99 -10.85 22.42
C SER A 225 36.97 -10.23 21.03
N GLY A 226 37.48 -10.96 20.05
CA GLY A 226 37.43 -10.58 18.64
C GLY A 226 37.35 -11.79 17.73
N ASP A 227 36.97 -11.54 16.48
CA ASP A 227 36.99 -12.55 15.43
C ASP A 227 38.34 -12.51 14.72
N PHE A 228 39.01 -13.66 14.62
CA PHE A 228 40.32 -13.77 13.98
C PHE A 228 40.29 -14.73 12.80
N ILE A 229 40.95 -14.33 11.71
CA ILE A 229 41.23 -15.18 10.55
C ILE A 229 42.70 -15.58 10.54
N PHE A 230 42.99 -16.78 10.04
CA PHE A 230 44.34 -17.34 9.98
C PHE A 230 44.74 -17.58 8.54
N ILE A 231 45.56 -16.68 8.00
CA ILE A 231 45.95 -16.66 6.59
C ILE A 231 47.26 -17.42 6.40
N PRO A 232 47.42 -18.26 5.36
CA PRO A 232 48.70 -18.86 5.02
C PRO A 232 49.80 -17.81 4.82
N ALA A 233 51.00 -18.09 5.34
CA ALA A 233 52.12 -17.14 5.30
C ALA A 233 52.48 -16.67 3.89
N GLU A 234 52.49 -17.56 2.89
CA GLU A 234 52.81 -17.20 1.50
C GLU A 234 51.76 -16.27 0.88
N LEU A 235 50.48 -16.48 1.20
CA LEU A 235 49.39 -15.61 0.76
C LEU A 235 49.50 -14.24 1.42
N PHE A 236 49.72 -14.19 2.74
CA PHE A 236 49.97 -12.93 3.45
C PHE A 236 51.18 -12.18 2.88
N THR A 237 52.30 -12.89 2.65
CA THR A 237 53.49 -12.30 2.03
C THR A 237 53.17 -11.72 0.66
N SER A 238 52.36 -12.38 -0.14
CA SER A 238 51.96 -11.88 -1.46
C SER A 238 51.04 -10.66 -1.40
N LEU A 239 50.14 -10.60 -0.42
CA LEU A 239 49.18 -9.50 -0.25
C LEU A 239 49.84 -8.20 0.23
N PHE A 240 50.92 -8.28 1.03
CA PHE A 240 51.60 -7.12 1.62
C PHE A 240 53.02 -6.85 1.06
N SER A 241 53.40 -7.48 -0.05
CA SER A 241 54.68 -7.19 -0.74
C SER A 241 54.49 -6.16 -1.86
N PRO A 242 55.43 -5.22 -2.07
CA PRO A 242 55.41 -4.37 -3.25
C PRO A 242 55.84 -5.15 -4.50
N PHE A 243 55.28 -4.78 -5.66
CA PHE A 243 55.65 -5.34 -6.97
C PHE A 243 56.53 -4.35 -7.74
N ASP A 244 57.62 -4.84 -8.34
CA ASP A 244 58.53 -4.06 -9.18
C ASP A 244 57.87 -3.65 -10.51
N LYS A 245 58.55 -2.89 -11.36
CA LYS A 245 58.04 -2.46 -12.68
C LYS A 245 57.67 -3.61 -13.62
N ASN A 246 58.28 -4.78 -13.46
CA ASN A 246 58.13 -5.95 -14.32
C ASN A 246 57.13 -6.99 -13.77
N ASN A 247 56.23 -6.56 -12.88
CA ASN A 247 55.23 -7.40 -12.23
C ASN A 247 55.82 -8.54 -11.38
N LYS A 248 57.02 -8.35 -10.82
CA LYS A 248 57.66 -9.30 -9.91
C LYS A 248 57.59 -8.82 -8.47
N ARG A 249 57.24 -9.74 -7.57
CA ARG A 249 57.21 -9.50 -6.12
C ARG A 249 58.60 -9.13 -5.60
N GLN A 250 58.69 -8.06 -4.80
CA GLN A 250 59.93 -7.66 -4.11
C GLN A 250 59.94 -8.18 -2.67
N ASN A 251 61.11 -8.61 -2.21
CA ASN A 251 61.31 -9.03 -0.83
C ASN A 251 61.76 -7.81 0.00
N VAL A 252 60.84 -7.29 0.81
CA VAL A 252 61.08 -6.18 1.75
C VAL A 252 61.23 -6.70 3.19
N PRO A 253 61.90 -5.99 4.12
CA PRO A 253 62.09 -6.46 5.49
C PRO A 253 60.83 -6.34 6.38
N HIS A 254 59.85 -5.53 5.97
CA HIS A 254 58.57 -5.32 6.66
C HIS A 254 57.42 -5.32 5.65
N PRO A 255 56.20 -5.77 6.02
CA PRO A 255 55.05 -5.71 5.13
C PRO A 255 54.68 -4.25 4.79
N ASP A 256 54.28 -3.99 3.55
CA ASP A 256 53.93 -2.64 3.06
C ASP A 256 52.41 -2.41 3.03
N PRO A 257 51.83 -1.61 3.95
CA PRO A 257 50.42 -1.23 3.92
C PRO A 257 50.15 0.00 3.04
N SER A 258 51.15 0.55 2.34
CA SER A 258 50.98 1.74 1.51
C SER A 258 49.96 1.62 0.37
N PRO A 259 49.65 0.44 -0.21
CA PRO A 259 48.57 0.28 -1.19
C PRO A 259 47.19 0.70 -0.67
N PHE A 260 46.89 0.44 0.61
CA PHE A 260 45.57 0.68 1.20
C PHE A 260 45.19 2.16 1.29
N LYS A 261 46.15 3.08 1.20
CA LYS A 261 45.87 4.53 1.16
C LYS A 261 45.09 4.99 -0.07
N TYR A 262 44.99 4.15 -1.11
CA TYR A 262 44.22 4.44 -2.32
C TYR A 262 42.83 3.81 -2.33
N LEU A 263 42.52 2.97 -1.34
CA LEU A 263 41.34 2.10 -1.29
C LEU A 263 40.31 2.56 -0.27
N SER A 264 40.49 3.76 0.29
CA SER A 264 39.54 4.36 1.22
C SER A 264 39.36 5.84 0.91
N HIS A 265 38.11 6.29 0.89
CA HIS A 265 37.72 7.67 0.60
C HIS A 265 36.39 8.00 1.28
N VAL A 266 36.08 9.28 1.36
CA VAL A 266 34.78 9.78 1.86
C VAL A 266 33.97 10.32 0.70
N ARG A 267 32.66 10.03 0.72
CA ARG A 267 31.68 10.56 -0.21
C ARG A 267 30.68 11.43 0.54
N LYS A 268 30.54 12.68 0.13
CA LYS A 268 29.44 13.57 0.51
C LYS A 268 28.48 13.63 -0.68
N ILE A 269 27.28 13.10 -0.49
CA ILE A 269 26.26 13.00 -1.54
C ILE A 269 25.02 13.84 -1.18
N ASN A 270 24.45 14.52 -2.18
CA ASN A 270 23.10 15.09 -2.04
C ASN A 270 22.07 14.02 -2.39
N THR A 271 21.28 13.60 -1.40
CA THR A 271 20.30 12.51 -1.50
C THR A 271 18.92 12.97 -2.02
N THR A 272 18.77 14.25 -2.43
CA THR A 272 17.49 14.72 -3.00
C THR A 272 17.13 13.95 -4.28
N GLY A 273 15.91 13.39 -4.28
CA GLY A 273 15.36 12.63 -5.42
C GLY A 273 15.66 11.13 -5.41
N MET A 274 16.21 10.57 -4.33
CA MET A 274 16.46 9.13 -4.15
C MET A 274 15.31 8.48 -3.35
N ALA A 275 14.87 7.28 -3.73
CA ALA A 275 13.66 6.64 -3.20
C ALA A 275 13.82 6.10 -1.78
N VAL A 276 14.91 5.36 -1.48
CA VAL A 276 15.17 4.77 -0.15
C VAL A 276 16.09 5.64 0.71
N SER A 277 17.11 6.30 0.14
CA SER A 277 18.02 7.21 0.89
C SER A 277 17.45 8.62 1.10
N GLY A 278 16.31 8.94 0.50
CA GLY A 278 15.70 10.27 0.54
C GLY A 278 14.99 10.63 1.85
N VAL A 279 15.37 10.03 2.98
CA VAL A 279 14.89 10.48 4.30
C VAL A 279 15.55 11.82 4.66
N GLU A 280 16.76 12.06 4.16
CA GLU A 280 17.60 13.23 4.44
C GLU A 280 18.08 13.90 3.15
N GLU A 281 18.55 15.15 3.24
CA GLU A 281 18.96 15.96 2.08
C GLU A 281 20.47 15.79 1.73
N ILE A 282 21.31 15.38 2.70
CA ILE A 282 22.76 15.16 2.52
C ILE A 282 23.21 13.95 3.34
N GLY A 283 24.00 13.04 2.76
CA GLY A 283 24.65 11.94 3.46
C GLY A 283 26.17 11.97 3.28
N ILE A 284 26.93 11.74 4.36
CA ILE A 284 28.39 11.65 4.35
C ILE A 284 28.78 10.23 4.78
N PHE A 285 29.53 9.52 3.95
CA PHE A 285 29.91 8.12 4.20
C PHE A 285 31.39 7.89 3.91
N SER A 286 32.06 7.06 4.72
CA SER A 286 33.37 6.52 4.34
C SER A 286 33.20 5.18 3.65
N ILE A 287 34.01 4.94 2.62
CA ILE A 287 33.98 3.72 1.81
C ILE A 287 35.35 3.08 1.84
N VAL A 288 35.39 1.76 2.07
CA VAL A 288 36.61 0.94 1.97
C VAL A 288 36.40 -0.10 0.87
N VAL A 289 37.28 -0.07 -0.13
CA VAL A 289 37.21 -0.93 -1.34
C VAL A 289 38.26 -2.02 -1.23
N GLY A 290 37.88 -3.25 -1.57
CA GLY A 290 38.79 -4.37 -1.72
C GLY A 290 39.62 -4.21 -2.99
N TYR A 291 40.82 -4.78 -3.00
CA TYR A 291 41.71 -4.72 -4.17
C TYR A 291 41.87 -6.06 -4.87
N ARG A 292 41.13 -7.07 -4.42
CA ARG A 292 41.16 -8.44 -4.96
C ARG A 292 39.84 -8.76 -5.66
N SER A 293 39.91 -9.26 -6.88
CA SER A 293 38.73 -9.66 -7.67
C SER A 293 38.30 -11.10 -7.36
N GLY A 294 37.16 -11.52 -7.92
CA GLY A 294 36.73 -12.92 -7.88
C GLY A 294 37.65 -13.83 -8.69
N MET A 295 37.45 -15.15 -8.54
CA MET A 295 38.16 -16.17 -9.33
C MET A 295 37.79 -16.04 -10.82
N LEU A 296 38.77 -16.25 -11.70
CA LEU A 296 38.59 -16.09 -13.16
C LEU A 296 38.39 -17.43 -13.89
N ASP A 297 38.78 -18.53 -13.27
CA ASP A 297 38.87 -19.87 -13.86
C ASP A 297 37.77 -20.84 -13.35
N ASN A 298 36.76 -20.33 -12.67
CA ASN A 298 35.70 -21.16 -12.08
C ASN A 298 34.71 -21.70 -13.14
N LEU A 299 34.57 -23.03 -13.19
CA LEU A 299 33.57 -23.71 -14.03
C LEU A 299 32.14 -23.61 -13.45
N THR A 300 32.03 -23.38 -12.15
CA THR A 300 30.78 -23.26 -11.40
C THR A 300 30.84 -22.06 -10.46
N ASP A 301 29.68 -21.59 -10.03
CA ASP A 301 29.57 -20.51 -9.05
C ASP A 301 30.35 -20.85 -7.77
N ALA A 302 31.20 -19.92 -7.31
CA ALA A 302 32.13 -20.13 -6.20
C ALA A 302 31.83 -19.17 -5.05
N THR A 303 31.68 -19.68 -3.82
CA THR A 303 31.48 -18.82 -2.64
C THR A 303 32.81 -18.27 -2.15
N VAL A 304 32.84 -16.96 -1.89
CA VAL A 304 34.00 -16.24 -1.35
C VAL A 304 33.62 -15.49 -0.08
N SER A 305 34.59 -15.32 0.82
CA SER A 305 34.44 -14.64 2.10
C SER A 305 35.19 -13.30 2.08
N VAL A 306 34.51 -12.22 2.45
CA VAL A 306 35.07 -10.88 2.54
C VAL A 306 35.26 -10.51 4.00
N HIS A 307 36.44 -10.04 4.36
CA HIS A 307 36.78 -9.60 5.72
C HIS A 307 37.28 -8.16 5.73
N LEU A 308 36.66 -7.33 6.56
CA LEU A 308 37.22 -6.04 6.96
C LEU A 308 38.22 -6.31 8.07
N VAL A 309 39.51 -6.32 7.73
CA VAL A 309 40.60 -6.66 8.64
C VAL A 309 41.22 -5.41 9.26
N SER A 310 41.59 -5.50 10.53
CA SER A 310 42.47 -4.52 11.17
C SER A 310 43.90 -4.75 10.70
N ILE A 311 44.51 -3.71 10.12
CA ILE A 311 45.92 -3.71 9.71
C ILE A 311 46.84 -3.09 10.76
N GLU A 312 46.33 -2.84 11.96
CA GLU A 312 47.09 -2.33 13.10
C GLU A 312 48.25 -3.27 13.46
N GLY A 313 49.44 -2.71 13.64
CA GLY A 313 50.62 -3.46 14.08
C GLY A 313 51.34 -4.28 13.00
N ILE A 314 50.81 -4.38 11.78
CA ILE A 314 51.40 -5.20 10.70
C ILE A 314 52.83 -4.78 10.34
N GLN A 315 53.15 -3.48 10.37
CA GLN A 315 54.51 -3.00 10.06
C GLN A 315 55.59 -3.51 11.03
N ARG A 316 55.19 -4.00 12.21
CA ARG A 316 56.09 -4.51 13.26
C ARG A 316 56.34 -6.02 13.13
N VAL A 317 55.68 -6.69 12.19
CA VAL A 317 55.87 -8.11 11.93
C VAL A 317 57.16 -8.33 11.15
N ASP A 318 57.92 -9.37 11.51
CA ASP A 318 59.10 -9.82 10.77
C ASP A 318 58.67 -10.35 9.38
N PHE A 319 59.33 -9.89 8.31
CA PHE A 319 59.03 -10.30 6.92
C PHE A 319 60.31 -10.76 6.21
N PRO A 320 60.34 -11.95 5.55
CA PRO A 320 59.25 -12.91 5.36
C PRO A 320 58.90 -13.68 6.65
N ILE A 321 57.68 -14.21 6.69
CA ILE A 321 57.10 -14.85 7.87
C ILE A 321 57.70 -16.23 8.08
N LYS A 322 58.03 -16.54 9.34
CA LYS A 322 58.65 -17.83 9.72
C LYS A 322 57.63 -18.90 10.14
N THR A 323 56.43 -18.50 10.54
CA THR A 323 55.34 -19.40 10.94
C THR A 323 54.46 -19.76 9.73
N PRO A 324 53.71 -20.88 9.76
CA PRO A 324 52.84 -21.25 8.65
C PRO A 324 51.63 -20.32 8.45
N TYR A 325 51.13 -19.72 9.54
CA TYR A 325 49.95 -18.85 9.49
C TYR A 325 50.22 -17.46 10.09
N VAL A 326 49.47 -16.46 9.63
CA VAL A 326 49.39 -15.12 10.19
C VAL A 326 47.96 -14.86 10.60
N SER A 327 47.75 -14.38 11.82
CA SER A 327 46.42 -14.02 12.29
C SER A 327 46.11 -12.54 12.02
N LEU A 328 44.91 -12.24 11.51
CA LEU A 328 44.37 -10.89 11.42
C LEU A 328 43.03 -10.80 12.16
N CYS A 329 42.77 -9.66 12.80
CA CYS A 329 41.48 -9.39 13.42
C CYS A 329 40.47 -8.98 12.32
N SER A 330 39.37 -9.70 12.21
CA SER A 330 38.25 -9.42 11.31
C SER A 330 37.18 -8.65 12.07
N LEU A 331 36.98 -7.38 11.73
CA LEU A 331 36.02 -6.48 12.37
C LEU A 331 34.59 -6.70 11.87
N HIS A 332 34.45 -7.11 10.61
CA HIS A 332 33.19 -7.43 9.95
C HIS A 332 33.45 -8.40 8.81
N SER A 333 32.56 -9.36 8.57
CA SER A 333 32.72 -10.33 7.49
C SER A 333 31.39 -10.80 6.91
N TRP A 334 31.39 -11.16 5.63
CA TRP A 334 30.22 -11.72 4.94
C TRP A 334 30.64 -12.59 3.75
N ASN A 335 29.71 -13.40 3.25
CA ASN A 335 29.94 -14.27 2.09
C ASN A 335 29.07 -13.85 0.90
N TYR A 336 29.64 -13.88 -0.30
CA TYR A 336 28.91 -13.75 -1.57
C TYR A 336 29.41 -14.79 -2.58
N THR A 337 28.70 -14.92 -3.70
CA THR A 337 29.00 -15.91 -4.73
C THR A 337 29.55 -15.23 -5.98
N VAL A 338 30.65 -15.73 -6.52
CA VAL A 338 31.20 -15.31 -7.81
C VAL A 338 30.58 -16.18 -8.90
N GLN A 339 29.92 -15.55 -9.88
CA GLN A 339 29.25 -16.23 -10.98
C GLN A 339 30.26 -16.89 -11.93
N ALA A 340 29.85 -17.99 -12.57
CA ALA A 340 30.59 -18.55 -13.69
C ALA A 340 30.57 -17.60 -14.92
N PRO A 341 31.61 -17.61 -15.77
CA PRO A 341 31.68 -16.76 -16.96
C PRO A 341 30.47 -16.99 -17.91
N GLY A 342 29.81 -15.91 -18.33
CA GLY A 342 28.75 -15.93 -19.37
C GLY A 342 27.30 -15.81 -18.90
N GLN A 343 27.03 -15.62 -17.60
CA GLN A 343 25.69 -15.37 -17.06
C GLN A 343 25.21 -13.90 -17.23
N LEU A 344 23.98 -13.62 -16.76
CA LEU A 344 23.13 -12.47 -17.12
C LEU A 344 23.80 -11.10 -16.85
N ASN A 345 24.19 -10.43 -17.93
CA ASN A 345 24.77 -9.09 -17.88
C ASN A 345 23.67 -8.01 -17.79
N VAL A 346 23.81 -7.05 -16.88
CA VAL A 346 22.88 -5.90 -16.70
C VAL A 346 22.58 -5.17 -18.02
N ARG A 347 23.58 -5.03 -18.90
CA ARG A 347 23.41 -4.43 -20.23
C ARG A 347 22.38 -5.18 -21.08
N ARG A 348 22.35 -6.51 -20.98
CA ARG A 348 21.41 -7.37 -21.72
C ARG A 348 19.99 -7.22 -21.17
N GLY A 349 19.83 -7.16 -19.84
CA GLY A 349 18.53 -6.88 -19.20
C GLY A 349 17.92 -5.56 -19.69
N PHE A 350 18.70 -4.47 -19.68
CA PHE A 350 18.22 -3.18 -20.19
C PHE A 350 17.88 -3.21 -21.69
N THR A 351 18.61 -3.98 -22.49
CA THR A 351 18.32 -4.12 -23.92
C THR A 351 17.00 -4.86 -24.16
N ASN A 352 16.75 -5.93 -23.39
CA ASN A 352 15.50 -6.69 -23.45
C ASN A 352 14.29 -5.80 -23.10
N LEU A 353 14.40 -5.00 -22.04
CA LEU A 353 13.36 -4.05 -21.63
C LEU A 353 12.97 -3.03 -22.70
N GLY A 354 13.94 -2.55 -23.48
CA GLY A 354 13.66 -1.67 -24.60
C GLY A 354 12.93 -2.37 -25.75
N SER A 355 13.19 -3.67 -25.96
CA SER A 355 12.58 -4.46 -27.04
C SER A 355 11.16 -4.96 -26.74
N THR A 356 10.80 -5.10 -25.45
CA THR A 356 9.51 -5.67 -24.99
C THR A 356 8.49 -4.62 -24.54
N LEU A 357 8.76 -3.34 -24.85
CA LEU A 357 7.90 -2.22 -24.53
C LEU A 357 6.52 -2.34 -25.22
N ASN A 358 5.44 -2.35 -24.43
CA ASN A 358 4.06 -2.39 -24.94
C ASN A 358 3.06 -1.75 -23.95
N VAL A 359 1.76 -1.87 -24.19
CA VAL A 359 0.69 -1.52 -23.24
C VAL A 359 0.26 -2.72 -22.38
N LEU A 360 -0.31 -2.45 -21.20
CA LEU A 360 -0.77 -3.49 -20.27
C LEU A 360 -2.07 -4.15 -20.78
N ARG A 361 -1.93 -5.27 -21.49
CA ARG A 361 -3.05 -6.08 -22.00
C ARG A 361 -2.63 -7.55 -22.16
N ALA A 362 -3.58 -8.40 -22.53
CA ALA A 362 -3.31 -9.80 -22.86
C ALA A 362 -2.25 -9.94 -23.98
N PRO A 363 -1.40 -10.98 -23.97
CA PRO A 363 -0.40 -11.22 -25.01
C PRO A 363 -1.02 -11.32 -26.41
N ASP A 364 -0.32 -10.81 -27.43
CA ASP A 364 -0.81 -10.80 -28.82
C ASP A 364 -1.11 -12.22 -29.33
N ALA A 365 -0.34 -13.23 -28.88
CA ALA A 365 -0.56 -14.64 -29.20
C ALA A 365 -1.93 -15.19 -28.76
N LEU A 366 -2.56 -14.59 -27.73
CA LEU A 366 -3.90 -14.93 -27.28
C LEU A 366 -4.95 -14.16 -28.06
N ILE A 367 -4.72 -12.87 -28.34
CA ILE A 367 -5.64 -12.00 -29.09
C ILE A 367 -5.80 -12.49 -30.53
N ASP A 368 -4.70 -12.90 -31.17
CA ASP A 368 -4.69 -13.34 -32.57
C ASP A 368 -5.57 -14.58 -32.79
N GLN A 369 -5.75 -15.45 -31.78
CA GLN A 369 -6.65 -16.61 -31.85
C GLN A 369 -8.13 -16.21 -32.02
N PHE A 370 -8.52 -15.03 -31.55
CA PHE A 370 -9.89 -14.53 -31.63
C PHE A 370 -10.14 -13.59 -32.81
N ARG A 371 -9.08 -13.16 -33.52
CA ARG A 371 -9.19 -12.25 -34.69
C ARG A 371 -9.74 -12.92 -35.94
N GLU A 372 -9.54 -14.23 -36.10
CA GLU A 372 -9.98 -15.00 -37.27
C GLU A 372 -11.41 -15.59 -37.12
N GLY A 373 -12.13 -15.26 -36.04
CA GLY A 373 -13.45 -15.81 -35.73
C GLY A 373 -14.65 -14.94 -36.14
N ASP A 374 -15.86 -15.36 -35.71
CA ASP A 374 -17.13 -14.67 -35.93
C ASP A 374 -17.17 -13.25 -35.30
N ASP A 375 -18.20 -12.44 -35.61
CA ASP A 375 -18.40 -11.08 -35.06
C ASP A 375 -18.30 -11.01 -33.52
N VAL A 376 -18.74 -12.07 -32.82
CA VAL A 376 -18.63 -12.19 -31.36
C VAL A 376 -17.17 -12.39 -30.92
N ALA A 377 -16.40 -13.19 -31.66
CA ALA A 377 -14.97 -13.40 -31.42
C ALA A 377 -14.18 -12.11 -31.70
N ALA A 378 -14.50 -11.39 -32.78
CA ALA A 378 -13.93 -10.08 -33.06
C ALA A 378 -14.24 -9.05 -31.96
N ARG A 379 -15.48 -9.05 -31.44
CA ARG A 379 -15.85 -8.21 -30.28
C ARG A 379 -15.10 -8.60 -29.01
N LEU A 380 -14.89 -9.89 -28.77
CA LEU A 380 -14.13 -10.39 -27.63
C LEU A 380 -12.65 -10.02 -27.75
N ALA A 381 -12.05 -10.16 -28.93
CA ALA A 381 -10.70 -9.73 -29.23
C ALA A 381 -10.51 -8.23 -28.93
N LYS A 382 -11.49 -7.40 -29.35
CA LYS A 382 -11.49 -5.97 -29.03
C LYS A 382 -11.58 -5.70 -27.51
N ARG A 383 -12.37 -6.48 -26.77
CA ARG A 383 -12.43 -6.37 -25.30
C ARG A 383 -11.11 -6.77 -24.64
N LEU A 384 -10.43 -7.81 -25.12
CA LEU A 384 -9.09 -8.18 -24.65
C LEU A 384 -8.06 -7.08 -24.96
N GLU A 385 -8.15 -6.46 -26.14
CA GLU A 385 -7.34 -5.30 -26.53
C GLU A 385 -7.58 -4.07 -25.63
N ASP A 386 -8.81 -3.89 -25.14
CA ASP A 386 -9.21 -2.87 -24.16
C ASP A 386 -8.83 -3.23 -22.71
N GLY A 387 -8.14 -4.36 -22.49
CA GLY A 387 -7.62 -4.80 -21.20
C GLY A 387 -8.61 -5.56 -20.32
N PHE A 388 -9.74 -6.03 -20.87
CA PHE A 388 -10.66 -6.89 -20.14
C PHE A 388 -10.14 -8.32 -20.05
N SER A 389 -10.44 -8.98 -18.94
CA SER A 389 -10.27 -10.42 -18.76
C SER A 389 -11.63 -11.05 -18.43
N LEU A 390 -11.80 -12.32 -18.80
CA LEU A 390 -12.97 -13.10 -18.40
C LEU A 390 -12.73 -13.67 -17.01
N VAL A 391 -13.65 -13.41 -16.09
CA VAL A 391 -13.58 -13.91 -14.71
C VAL A 391 -14.82 -14.74 -14.38
N LYS A 392 -14.62 -15.75 -13.53
CA LYS A 392 -15.73 -16.50 -12.94
C LYS A 392 -16.39 -15.63 -11.87
N TYR A 393 -17.68 -15.39 -12.02
CA TYR A 393 -18.45 -14.51 -11.16
C TYR A 393 -19.60 -15.29 -10.49
N ARG A 394 -19.87 -14.98 -9.22
CA ARG A 394 -21.03 -15.51 -8.49
C ARG A 394 -21.99 -14.37 -8.22
N VAL A 395 -23.20 -14.45 -8.76
CA VAL A 395 -24.25 -13.45 -8.55
C VAL A 395 -24.81 -13.55 -7.12
N GLN A 396 -25.54 -12.51 -6.68
CA GLN A 396 -26.13 -12.45 -5.33
C GLN A 396 -27.11 -13.60 -5.03
N THR A 397 -27.71 -14.19 -6.07
CA THR A 397 -28.59 -15.38 -5.95
C THR A 397 -27.81 -16.68 -5.72
N GLY A 398 -26.47 -16.66 -5.86
CA GLY A 398 -25.58 -17.81 -5.66
C GLY A 398 -25.21 -18.57 -6.94
N GLU A 399 -25.80 -18.24 -8.09
CA GLU A 399 -25.48 -18.83 -9.40
C GLU A 399 -24.07 -18.43 -9.85
N GLU A 400 -23.40 -19.32 -10.58
CA GLU A 400 -22.07 -19.09 -11.14
C GLU A 400 -22.21 -18.75 -12.63
N THR A 401 -21.66 -17.61 -13.04
CA THR A 401 -21.66 -17.11 -14.41
C THR A 401 -20.27 -16.57 -14.79
N VAL A 402 -20.11 -16.14 -16.04
CA VAL A 402 -18.89 -15.45 -16.50
C VAL A 402 -19.19 -13.96 -16.56
N ALA A 403 -18.20 -13.14 -16.16
CA ALA A 403 -18.27 -11.70 -16.28
C ALA A 403 -17.00 -11.16 -16.95
N LEU A 404 -17.14 -10.01 -17.61
CA LEU A 404 -16.01 -9.20 -18.05
C LEU A 404 -15.55 -8.34 -16.87
N TYR A 405 -14.25 -8.32 -16.63
CA TYR A 405 -13.66 -7.53 -15.56
C TYR A 405 -12.33 -6.92 -16.02
N ARG A 406 -12.11 -5.65 -15.68
CA ARG A 406 -10.81 -4.98 -15.82
C ARG A 406 -10.44 -4.21 -14.55
N GLY A 407 -9.15 -4.00 -14.35
CA GLY A 407 -8.60 -3.18 -13.27
C GLY A 407 -8.65 -1.68 -13.61
N PRO A 408 -8.08 -0.82 -12.75
CA PRO A 408 -7.96 0.61 -13.03
C PRO A 408 -6.97 0.92 -14.16
N PHE A 409 -6.05 0.00 -14.48
CA PHE A 409 -5.03 0.17 -15.52
C PHE A 409 -5.56 -0.32 -16.87
N THR A 410 -5.75 0.60 -17.81
CA THR A 410 -6.30 0.31 -19.13
C THR A 410 -5.27 0.56 -20.23
N PRO A 411 -5.19 -0.31 -21.26
CA PRO A 411 -4.30 -0.11 -22.41
C PRO A 411 -4.79 0.97 -23.37
N THR A 412 -6.07 1.34 -23.30
CA THR A 412 -6.73 2.37 -24.10
C THR A 412 -7.23 3.52 -23.22
N THR A 413 -7.34 4.72 -23.79
CA THR A 413 -7.99 5.85 -23.09
C THR A 413 -9.48 5.63 -22.98
N VAL A 414 -10.01 5.68 -21.75
CA VAL A 414 -11.42 5.43 -21.48
C VAL A 414 -12.17 6.76 -21.48
N ARG A 415 -13.22 6.86 -22.29
CA ARG A 415 -14.13 8.02 -22.27
C ARG A 415 -14.89 8.08 -20.95
N GLU A 416 -15.10 9.29 -20.44
CA GLU A 416 -15.98 9.52 -19.30
C GLU A 416 -17.39 9.00 -19.58
N LEU A 417 -17.88 8.13 -18.69
CA LEU A 417 -19.23 7.59 -18.78
C LEU A 417 -20.22 8.61 -18.20
N GLN A 418 -21.45 8.67 -18.75
CA GLN A 418 -22.54 9.49 -18.20
C GLN A 418 -23.15 8.88 -16.93
N LEU A 419 -22.30 8.39 -16.01
CA LEU A 419 -22.69 7.86 -14.71
C LEU A 419 -22.65 9.00 -13.68
N THR A 420 -23.61 9.91 -13.75
CA THR A 420 -23.64 11.06 -12.83
C THR A 420 -24.19 10.72 -11.45
N ASN A 421 -24.97 9.63 -11.33
CA ASN A 421 -25.62 9.26 -10.07
C ASN A 421 -24.67 8.47 -9.16
N CYS A 422 -24.69 8.78 -7.86
CA CYS A 422 -24.04 7.96 -6.85
C CYS A 422 -24.77 6.62 -6.70
N SER A 423 -24.03 5.56 -6.35
CA SER A 423 -24.58 4.22 -6.18
C SER A 423 -24.87 3.90 -4.70
N ASN A 424 -25.92 3.09 -4.46
CA ASN A 424 -26.26 2.59 -3.12
C ASN A 424 -25.80 1.14 -2.87
N SER A 425 -25.65 0.33 -3.93
CA SER A 425 -25.39 -1.11 -3.83
C SER A 425 -24.27 -1.61 -4.75
N GLY A 426 -23.78 -0.76 -5.65
CA GLY A 426 -22.84 -1.09 -6.72
C GLY A 426 -23.44 -1.88 -7.88
N VAL A 427 -24.67 -2.42 -7.76
CA VAL A 427 -25.31 -3.26 -8.81
C VAL A 427 -25.73 -2.42 -10.02
N ASP A 428 -26.15 -1.19 -9.77
CA ASP A 428 -26.46 -0.14 -10.75
C ASP A 428 -25.26 0.28 -11.62
N LEU A 429 -24.04 -0.12 -11.24
CA LEU A 429 -22.81 0.12 -12.00
C LEU A 429 -22.40 -1.08 -12.89
N GLN A 430 -23.23 -2.13 -12.97
CA GLN A 430 -23.00 -3.23 -13.90
C GLN A 430 -23.43 -2.85 -15.33
N ILE A 431 -22.61 -3.18 -16.33
CA ILE A 431 -22.86 -2.80 -17.73
C ILE A 431 -22.96 -4.06 -18.60
N LEU A 432 -24.10 -4.26 -19.26
CA LEU A 432 -24.26 -5.41 -20.17
C LEU A 432 -23.64 -5.10 -21.54
N ASP A 433 -22.66 -5.90 -21.99
CA ASP A 433 -22.25 -5.88 -23.40
C ASP A 433 -23.29 -6.60 -24.25
N LYS A 434 -24.11 -5.85 -24.99
CA LYS A 434 -25.19 -6.39 -25.82
C LYS A 434 -24.71 -7.33 -26.93
N GLN A 435 -23.47 -7.19 -27.41
CA GLN A 435 -22.96 -8.00 -28.51
C GLN A 435 -22.45 -9.37 -28.04
N VAL A 436 -21.82 -9.41 -26.86
CA VAL A 436 -21.28 -10.66 -26.28
C VAL A 436 -22.30 -11.32 -25.34
N GLY A 437 -23.25 -10.56 -24.80
CA GLY A 437 -24.23 -11.03 -23.81
C GLY A 437 -23.64 -11.25 -22.41
N ILE A 438 -22.42 -10.76 -22.15
CA ILE A 438 -21.71 -10.92 -20.87
C ILE A 438 -21.77 -9.60 -20.08
N MET A 439 -21.96 -9.72 -18.76
CA MET A 439 -21.99 -8.58 -17.85
C MET A 439 -20.57 -8.08 -17.55
N ASP A 440 -20.34 -6.78 -17.68
CA ASP A 440 -19.16 -6.08 -17.19
C ASP A 440 -19.38 -5.66 -15.74
N ILE A 441 -18.58 -6.23 -14.83
CA ILE A 441 -18.66 -5.99 -13.39
C ILE A 441 -17.57 -5.04 -12.88
N THR A 442 -16.83 -4.38 -13.77
CA THR A 442 -15.66 -3.54 -13.46
C THR A 442 -15.96 -2.48 -12.41
N TYR A 443 -16.95 -1.61 -12.66
CA TYR A 443 -17.27 -0.49 -11.77
C TYR A 443 -18.02 -0.96 -10.52
N SER A 444 -18.84 -2.00 -10.64
CA SER A 444 -19.49 -2.65 -9.49
C SER A 444 -18.47 -3.20 -8.50
N SER A 445 -17.43 -3.86 -9.02
CA SER A 445 -16.33 -4.41 -8.22
C SER A 445 -15.48 -3.31 -7.58
N ALA A 446 -15.20 -2.23 -8.33
CA ALA A 446 -14.49 -1.05 -7.80
C ALA A 446 -15.25 -0.41 -6.63
N TRP A 447 -16.57 -0.24 -6.77
CA TRP A 447 -17.41 0.32 -5.71
C TRP A 447 -17.40 -0.53 -4.44
N GLN A 448 -17.55 -1.86 -4.58
CA GLN A 448 -17.48 -2.78 -3.44
C GLN A 448 -16.10 -2.77 -2.80
N LEU A 449 -15.03 -2.76 -3.60
CA LEU A 449 -13.66 -2.64 -3.10
C LEU A 449 -13.49 -1.36 -2.28
N GLY A 450 -13.94 -0.22 -2.78
CA GLY A 450 -13.85 1.06 -2.09
C GLY A 450 -14.54 1.03 -0.73
N LYS A 451 -15.74 0.44 -0.68
CA LYS A 451 -16.48 0.22 0.56
C LYS A 451 -15.73 -0.68 1.55
N THR A 452 -15.14 -1.78 1.09
CA THR A 452 -14.37 -2.70 1.94
C THR A 452 -13.06 -2.09 2.45
N LEU A 453 -12.34 -1.34 1.61
CA LEU A 453 -11.12 -0.63 2.00
C LEU A 453 -11.41 0.45 3.03
N ALA A 454 -12.54 1.14 2.89
CA ALA A 454 -13.00 2.10 3.87
C ALA A 454 -13.36 1.40 5.19
N LEU A 455 -14.12 0.30 5.16
CA LEU A 455 -14.45 -0.50 6.36
C LEU A 455 -13.20 -1.03 7.09
N GLY A 456 -12.14 -1.34 6.37
CA GLY A 456 -10.86 -1.77 6.94
C GLY A 456 -10.08 -0.67 7.66
N ASP A 457 -10.43 0.61 7.46
CA ASP A 457 -9.75 1.75 8.07
C ASP A 457 -10.61 2.41 9.16
N GLN A 458 -10.27 2.13 10.42
CA GLN A 458 -10.98 2.64 11.58
C GLN A 458 -10.90 4.18 11.71
N ALA A 459 -9.75 4.76 11.40
CA ALA A 459 -9.55 6.20 11.54
C ALA A 459 -10.40 6.96 10.51
N PHE A 460 -10.40 6.48 9.26
CA PHE A 460 -11.23 7.03 8.19
C PHE A 460 -12.72 6.91 8.49
N THR A 461 -13.21 5.72 8.89
CA THR A 461 -14.65 5.50 9.14
C THR A 461 -15.19 6.34 10.28
N ALA A 462 -14.41 6.47 11.37
CA ALA A 462 -14.78 7.35 12.48
C ALA A 462 -14.82 8.82 12.07
N ALA A 463 -13.80 9.29 11.32
CA ALA A 463 -13.74 10.66 10.81
C ALA A 463 -14.90 10.96 9.83
N LEU A 464 -15.21 10.03 8.92
CA LEU A 464 -16.32 10.16 7.97
C LEU A 464 -17.66 10.24 8.71
N GLY A 465 -17.89 9.37 9.70
CA GLY A 465 -19.10 9.41 10.53
C GLY A 465 -19.29 10.76 11.21
N ARG A 466 -18.25 11.28 11.89
CA ARG A 466 -18.29 12.60 12.55
C ARG A 466 -18.49 13.75 11.56
N LEU A 467 -17.80 13.70 10.42
CA LEU A 467 -17.93 14.70 9.35
C LEU A 467 -19.37 14.74 8.82
N ARG A 468 -19.98 13.58 8.55
CA ARG A 468 -21.36 13.47 8.09
C ARG A 468 -22.33 14.00 9.14
N THR A 469 -22.17 13.66 10.41
CA THR A 469 -23.00 14.20 11.50
C THR A 469 -22.88 15.73 11.61
N ALA A 470 -21.68 16.28 11.46
CA ALA A 470 -21.44 17.72 11.51
C ALA A 470 -22.12 18.45 10.32
N ILE A 471 -21.99 17.90 9.11
CA ILE A 471 -22.67 18.43 7.91
C ILE A 471 -24.19 18.36 8.10
N HIS A 472 -24.71 17.19 8.49
CA HIS A 472 -26.14 16.97 8.65
C HIS A 472 -26.76 17.88 9.71
N THR A 473 -26.16 17.98 10.89
CA THR A 473 -26.68 18.81 11.99
C THR A 473 -26.73 20.29 11.58
N ARG A 474 -25.70 20.76 10.87
CA ARG A 474 -25.65 22.15 10.39
C ARG A 474 -26.65 22.39 9.26
N ALA A 475 -26.66 21.54 8.24
CA ALA A 475 -27.55 21.65 7.09
C ALA A 475 -29.02 21.57 7.51
N MET A 476 -29.36 20.62 8.38
CA MET A 476 -30.73 20.45 8.87
C MET A 476 -31.19 21.63 9.73
N ARG A 477 -30.29 22.22 10.53
CA ARG A 477 -30.60 23.44 11.29
C ARG A 477 -30.91 24.60 10.36
N GLU A 478 -30.05 24.87 9.37
CA GLU A 478 -30.26 25.97 8.42
C GLU A 478 -31.48 25.74 7.52
N ALA A 479 -31.70 24.51 7.02
CA ALA A 479 -32.87 24.18 6.23
C ALA A 479 -34.17 24.37 7.02
N LYS A 480 -34.23 23.91 8.29
CA LYS A 480 -35.37 24.19 9.18
C LYS A 480 -35.59 25.69 9.38
N LEU A 481 -34.52 26.46 9.58
CA LEU A 481 -34.62 27.91 9.70
C LEU A 481 -35.24 28.53 8.44
N LEU A 482 -34.73 28.17 7.26
CA LEU A 482 -35.20 28.69 5.98
C LEU A 482 -36.69 28.37 5.72
N VAL A 483 -37.11 27.13 5.97
CA VAL A 483 -38.51 26.70 5.82
C VAL A 483 -39.44 27.47 6.77
N VAL A 484 -39.02 27.67 8.03
CA VAL A 484 -39.83 28.42 9.00
C VAL A 484 -39.88 29.92 8.65
N THR A 485 -38.76 30.51 8.22
CA THR A 485 -38.73 31.92 7.78
C THR A 485 -39.55 32.17 6.52
N ALA A 486 -39.60 31.20 5.59
CA ALA A 486 -40.41 31.31 4.38
C ALA A 486 -41.92 31.33 4.67
N MET A 487 -42.36 30.71 5.77
CA MET A 487 -43.76 30.73 6.19
C MET A 487 -44.13 31.96 7.02
N SER A 488 -43.20 32.48 7.83
CA SER A 488 -43.41 33.69 8.63
C SER A 488 -42.08 34.37 8.91
N GLU A 489 -41.93 35.60 8.40
CA GLU A 489 -40.73 36.43 8.61
C GLU A 489 -40.44 36.69 10.11
N ASN A 490 -41.45 36.56 10.97
CA ASN A 490 -41.34 36.82 12.41
C ASN A 490 -41.28 35.56 13.30
N ALA A 491 -41.34 34.35 12.72
CA ALA A 491 -41.43 33.11 13.51
C ALA A 491 -40.12 32.73 14.22
N ILE A 492 -38.96 33.05 13.63
CA ILE A 492 -37.64 32.83 14.25
C ILE A 492 -36.78 34.07 14.04
N ARG A 493 -36.18 34.59 15.12
CA ARG A 493 -35.25 35.73 15.06
C ARG A 493 -33.84 35.30 15.40
N ARG A 494 -32.87 35.62 14.56
CA ARG A 494 -31.44 35.35 14.82
C ARG A 494 -30.91 36.31 15.89
N ARG A 495 -29.86 35.94 16.61
CA ARG A 495 -29.23 36.84 17.61
C ARG A 495 -28.80 38.17 16.98
N THR A 496 -28.32 38.16 15.75
CA THR A 496 -27.95 39.36 14.99
C THR A 496 -29.15 40.23 14.66
N GLU A 497 -30.27 39.62 14.27
CA GLU A 497 -31.54 40.32 13.98
C GLU A 497 -32.17 40.87 15.27
N ILE A 498 -32.13 40.12 16.37
CA ILE A 498 -32.60 40.61 17.69
C ILE A 498 -31.76 41.81 18.14
N LEU A 499 -30.44 41.79 17.90
CA LEU A 499 -29.55 42.89 18.25
C LEU A 499 -29.77 44.12 17.36
N SER A 500 -30.07 43.95 16.06
CA SER A 500 -30.44 45.07 15.19
C SER A 500 -31.84 45.60 15.50
N ASP A 501 -32.78 44.72 15.81
CA ASP A 501 -34.16 45.06 16.14
C ASP A 501 -34.30 45.69 17.52
N LEU A 502 -33.28 45.63 18.37
CA LEU A 502 -33.37 46.12 19.75
C LEU A 502 -33.69 47.62 19.80
N SER A 503 -33.23 48.40 18.82
CA SER A 503 -33.60 49.81 18.67
C SER A 503 -35.05 50.03 18.26
N ASP A 504 -35.62 49.11 17.49
CA ASP A 504 -37.00 49.18 17.01
C ASP A 504 -37.97 48.53 18.01
N MET A 505 -37.52 47.59 18.84
CA MET A 505 -38.27 47.01 19.94
C MET A 505 -38.72 48.07 20.94
N VAL A 506 -37.86 49.07 21.22
CA VAL A 506 -38.20 50.20 22.10
C VAL A 506 -39.31 51.08 21.47
N LYS A 507 -39.27 51.30 20.15
CA LYS A 507 -40.31 52.04 19.42
C LYS A 507 -41.62 51.24 19.32
N ASN A 508 -41.52 49.93 19.10
CA ASN A 508 -42.67 49.04 19.00
C ASN A 508 -43.35 48.85 20.36
N LEU A 509 -42.60 48.88 21.47
CA LEU A 509 -43.16 48.88 22.84
C LEU A 509 -44.05 50.11 23.11
N ASP A 510 -43.70 51.27 22.55
CA ASP A 510 -44.49 52.49 22.62
C ASP A 510 -45.83 52.32 21.85
N GLN A 511 -45.81 51.58 20.74
CA GLN A 511 -46.98 51.32 19.88
C GLN A 511 -47.94 50.23 20.40
N ILE A 512 -47.54 49.39 21.37
CA ILE A 512 -48.40 48.32 21.94
C ILE A 512 -49.69 48.87 22.59
N HIS A 513 -49.71 50.16 22.98
CA HIS A 513 -50.88 50.81 23.59
C HIS A 513 -51.91 51.35 22.58
N LEU A 514 -51.59 51.38 21.27
CA LEU A 514 -52.46 51.93 20.23
C LEU A 514 -53.13 50.79 19.46
N SER A 515 -54.33 50.42 19.91
CA SER A 515 -55.15 49.36 19.31
C SER A 515 -55.64 49.74 17.90
N ASN A 516 -55.20 49.00 16.88
CA ASN A 516 -55.95 48.85 15.63
C ASN A 516 -56.45 47.41 15.51
N THR A 517 -57.69 47.26 15.03
CA THR A 517 -58.40 46.00 14.79
C THR A 517 -57.66 45.10 13.77
N PRO A 518 -57.58 43.78 13.97
CA PRO A 518 -56.84 42.90 13.08
C PRO A 518 -57.64 42.49 11.84
N ASP A 519 -56.98 42.49 10.68
CA ASP A 519 -57.37 41.69 9.51
C ASP A 519 -57.18 40.20 9.83
N GLU A 520 -58.17 39.37 9.47
CA GLU A 520 -58.20 37.91 9.72
C GLU A 520 -57.13 37.10 8.95
N ALA A 521 -56.29 37.75 8.14
CA ALA A 521 -55.43 37.08 7.17
C ALA A 521 -54.02 36.68 7.65
N ALA A 522 -53.55 37.13 8.83
CA ALA A 522 -52.16 36.92 9.27
C ALA A 522 -52.07 36.20 10.65
N PRO A 523 -51.58 34.94 10.72
CA PRO A 523 -51.59 34.14 11.95
C PRO A 523 -50.59 34.55 13.05
N PHE A 524 -49.81 35.63 12.86
CA PHE A 524 -48.71 36.01 13.78
C PHE A 524 -48.57 37.53 14.03
N ILE A 525 -49.68 38.26 14.22
CA ILE A 525 -49.59 39.68 14.66
C ILE A 525 -49.50 39.77 16.20
N ALA A 526 -48.61 40.63 16.70
CA ALA A 526 -48.48 40.94 18.12
C ALA A 526 -49.69 41.78 18.60
N GLY A 527 -50.70 41.12 19.17
CA GLY A 527 -51.78 41.80 19.90
C GLY A 527 -51.34 42.23 21.32
N GLY A 528 -52.10 43.16 21.92
CA GLY A 528 -51.86 43.67 23.27
C GLY A 528 -51.86 42.58 24.37
N PRO A 529 -51.49 42.92 25.63
CA PRO A 529 -51.22 41.95 26.71
C PRO A 529 -52.36 40.95 26.99
N LEU A 530 -53.61 41.35 26.76
CA LEU A 530 -54.82 40.53 26.94
C LEU A 530 -55.04 39.50 25.83
N GLN A 531 -54.49 39.70 24.63
CA GLN A 531 -54.67 38.81 23.48
C GLN A 531 -53.53 37.79 23.30
N ARG A 532 -52.50 37.84 24.16
CA ARG A 532 -51.40 36.85 24.16
C ARG A 532 -51.88 35.41 24.32
N TRP A 533 -53.04 35.25 24.96
CA TRP A 533 -53.69 33.96 25.25
C TRP A 533 -54.71 33.52 24.18
N HIS A 534 -55.02 34.37 23.20
CA HIS A 534 -55.96 34.08 22.09
C HIS A 534 -55.22 33.61 20.82
N ARG A 535 -54.38 32.57 20.93
CA ARG A 535 -53.80 31.92 19.75
C ARG A 535 -54.67 30.77 19.30
N ARG A 536 -55.16 30.81 18.05
CA ARG A 536 -55.80 29.64 17.44
C ARG A 536 -54.77 28.51 17.34
N ARG A 537 -55.15 27.28 17.72
CA ARG A 537 -54.32 26.10 17.48
C ARG A 537 -54.13 25.93 15.97
N LEU A 538 -52.88 25.82 15.51
CA LEU A 538 -52.59 25.59 14.10
C LEU A 538 -53.18 24.24 13.68
N ARG A 539 -53.80 24.19 12.49
CA ARG A 539 -54.26 22.94 11.87
C ARG A 539 -53.05 22.12 11.41
N ASN A 540 -53.16 20.80 11.26
CA ASN A 540 -52.05 19.96 10.81
C ASN A 540 -51.45 20.40 9.46
N LYS A 541 -52.26 20.96 8.55
CA LYS A 541 -51.80 21.57 7.29
C LYS A 541 -50.97 22.86 7.48
N GLU A 542 -51.15 23.56 8.60
CA GLU A 542 -50.49 24.82 8.93
C GLU A 542 -49.20 24.60 9.74
N VAL A 543 -48.90 23.36 10.15
CA VAL A 543 -47.65 22.98 10.81
C VAL A 543 -46.67 22.44 9.75
N PRO A 544 -45.54 23.10 9.48
CA PRO A 544 -44.58 22.61 8.51
C PRO A 544 -43.99 21.28 8.98
N GLY A 545 -43.91 20.32 8.05
CA GLY A 545 -43.11 19.13 8.24
C GLY A 545 -41.64 19.53 8.38
N LEU A 546 -41.10 19.50 9.60
CA LEU A 546 -39.68 19.81 9.86
C LEU A 546 -38.80 18.53 9.87
N GLY A 547 -39.32 17.43 9.35
CA GLY A 547 -38.60 16.17 9.18
C GLY A 547 -37.73 16.17 7.94
N PHE A 548 -36.69 15.33 7.92
CA PHE A 548 -35.79 15.21 6.75
C PHE A 548 -36.52 14.72 5.48
N SER A 549 -37.61 13.96 5.65
CA SER A 549 -38.45 13.45 4.57
C SER A 549 -39.45 14.47 4.02
N ALA A 550 -39.59 15.65 4.62
CA ALA A 550 -40.51 16.67 4.13
C ALA A 550 -39.99 17.32 2.85
N SER A 551 -40.86 17.49 1.84
CA SER A 551 -40.50 18.02 0.52
C SER A 551 -39.79 19.38 0.59
N ALA A 552 -40.32 20.31 1.40
CA ALA A 552 -39.75 21.65 1.58
C ALA A 552 -38.31 21.65 2.14
N ILE A 553 -37.97 20.68 3.00
CA ILE A 553 -36.61 20.51 3.50
C ILE A 553 -35.76 19.78 2.47
N GLU A 554 -36.33 18.79 1.79
CA GLU A 554 -35.63 17.97 0.82
C GLU A 554 -34.98 18.82 -0.28
N ASP A 555 -35.72 19.77 -0.85
CA ASP A 555 -35.22 20.61 -1.95
C ASP A 555 -34.09 21.55 -1.53
N ILE A 556 -34.14 22.06 -0.29
CA ILE A 556 -33.19 23.05 0.23
C ILE A 556 -31.95 22.40 0.87
N TYR A 557 -32.10 21.19 1.41
CA TYR A 557 -31.08 20.56 2.23
C TYR A 557 -29.73 20.38 1.52
N LEU A 558 -29.74 20.02 0.22
CA LEU A 558 -28.50 19.75 -0.53
C LEU A 558 -27.61 21.00 -0.61
N ASP A 559 -28.20 22.16 -0.87
CA ASP A 559 -27.47 23.43 -0.98
C ASP A 559 -26.84 23.83 0.37
N GLU A 560 -27.58 23.64 1.46
CA GLU A 560 -27.07 23.90 2.82
C GLU A 560 -26.01 22.87 3.25
N ALA A 561 -26.13 21.62 2.81
CA ALA A 561 -25.10 20.59 3.03
C ALA A 561 -23.81 20.95 2.29
N ILE A 562 -23.88 21.44 1.04
CA ILE A 562 -22.71 21.91 0.29
C ILE A 562 -22.03 23.09 1.01
N LYS A 563 -22.81 24.06 1.52
CA LYS A 563 -22.28 25.18 2.30
C LYS A 563 -21.60 24.71 3.59
N ALA A 564 -22.20 23.75 4.30
CA ALA A 564 -21.62 23.16 5.49
C ALA A 564 -20.31 22.43 5.19
N ALA A 565 -20.27 21.57 4.16
CA ALA A 565 -19.08 20.86 3.73
C ALA A 565 -17.94 21.81 3.35
N ARG A 566 -18.23 22.85 2.53
CA ARG A 566 -17.26 23.90 2.17
C ARG A 566 -16.68 24.63 3.38
N SER A 567 -17.48 24.86 4.41
CA SER A 567 -17.00 25.54 5.62
C SER A 567 -16.03 24.67 6.44
N LEU A 568 -16.23 23.36 6.44
CA LEU A 568 -15.36 22.39 7.12
C LEU A 568 -14.08 22.12 6.32
N ALA A 569 -14.13 22.29 5.00
CA ALA A 569 -13.00 22.13 4.08
C ALA A 569 -11.98 23.29 4.06
N LYS A 570 -12.20 24.33 4.88
CA LYS A 570 -11.32 25.51 4.94
C LYS A 570 -10.13 25.31 5.88
N ALA A 571 -9.11 26.14 5.67
CA ALA A 571 -8.01 26.37 6.58
C ALA A 571 -8.34 27.49 7.58
N THR A 572 -7.55 27.59 8.65
CA THR A 572 -7.72 28.62 9.71
C THR A 572 -7.67 30.04 9.14
N ASP A 573 -6.94 30.24 8.04
CA ASP A 573 -6.80 31.52 7.33
C ASP A 573 -8.02 31.87 6.45
N GLY A 574 -9.04 31.00 6.39
CA GLY A 574 -10.25 31.17 5.58
C GLY A 574 -10.12 30.73 4.12
N THR A 575 -8.93 30.36 3.66
CA THR A 575 -8.65 29.72 2.36
C THR A 575 -9.03 28.24 2.37
N ILE A 576 -8.97 27.55 1.22
CA ILE A 576 -9.22 26.10 1.15
C ILE A 576 -8.02 25.35 1.76
N TYR A 577 -8.29 24.29 2.51
CA TYR A 577 -7.23 23.45 3.08
C TYR A 577 -6.44 22.73 1.97
N ASP A 578 -5.11 22.82 1.99
CA ASP A 578 -4.23 22.36 0.91
C ASP A 578 -3.04 21.48 1.32
N GLU A 579 -3.09 20.88 2.51
CA GLU A 579 -2.02 20.08 3.12
C GLU A 579 -0.70 20.85 3.41
N THR A 580 -0.62 22.14 3.05
CA THR A 580 0.48 23.05 3.39
C THR A 580 0.10 24.10 4.44
N ASN A 581 -1.20 24.30 4.65
CA ASN A 581 -1.81 25.17 5.67
C ASN A 581 -2.43 24.35 6.82
N THR A 582 -2.99 25.03 7.82
CA THR A 582 -3.62 24.39 9.00
C THR A 582 -5.13 24.21 8.80
N PRO A 583 -5.70 23.01 9.01
CA PRO A 583 -7.11 22.75 8.75
C PRO A 583 -8.04 23.32 9.85
N VAL A 584 -9.26 23.71 9.48
CA VAL A 584 -10.34 24.02 10.45
C VAL A 584 -10.90 22.74 11.07
N SER A 585 -11.11 21.71 10.25
CA SER A 585 -11.61 20.40 10.68
C SER A 585 -10.55 19.33 10.48
N THR A 586 -10.14 18.68 11.58
CA THR A 586 -9.23 17.53 11.54
C THR A 586 -9.89 16.30 10.90
N ASP A 587 -11.21 16.16 11.01
CA ASP A 587 -11.98 15.11 10.35
C ASP A 587 -11.97 15.28 8.82
N TRP A 588 -12.10 16.52 8.33
CA TRP A 588 -11.98 16.80 6.89
C TRP A 588 -10.58 16.44 6.37
N MET A 589 -9.52 16.84 7.10
CA MET A 589 -8.15 16.50 6.75
C MET A 589 -7.97 14.97 6.60
N ALA A 590 -8.48 14.18 7.56
CA ALA A 590 -8.36 12.73 7.52
C ALA A 590 -9.12 12.10 6.33
N VAL A 591 -10.36 12.55 6.08
CA VAL A 591 -11.18 12.07 4.95
C VAL A 591 -10.54 12.45 3.61
N MET A 592 -10.10 13.70 3.47
CA MET A 592 -9.46 14.20 2.24
C MET A 592 -8.16 13.47 1.96
N ALA A 593 -7.27 13.32 2.95
CA ALA A 593 -6.01 12.61 2.78
C ALA A 593 -6.23 11.15 2.34
N TRP A 594 -7.20 10.46 2.97
CA TRP A 594 -7.54 9.09 2.61
C TRP A 594 -8.09 8.97 1.18
N VAL A 595 -8.98 9.86 0.77
CA VAL A 595 -9.54 9.86 -0.60
C VAL A 595 -8.43 10.12 -1.61
N LEU A 596 -7.56 11.11 -1.38
CA LEU A 596 -6.42 11.40 -2.26
C LEU A 596 -5.45 10.22 -2.34
N ASP A 597 -5.17 9.53 -1.24
CA ASP A 597 -4.34 8.32 -1.24
C ASP A 597 -4.95 7.21 -2.12
N ARG A 598 -6.29 7.04 -2.10
CA ARG A 598 -7.00 6.09 -2.98
C ARG A 598 -7.06 6.54 -4.44
N MET A 599 -7.09 7.85 -4.72
CA MET A 599 -6.91 8.37 -6.08
C MET A 599 -5.50 8.10 -6.62
N PHE A 600 -4.51 7.96 -5.73
CA PHE A 600 -3.17 7.46 -6.03
C PHE A 600 -3.09 5.93 -5.94
N LEU A 601 -4.21 5.20 -5.86
CA LEU A 601 -4.32 3.75 -5.79
C LEU A 601 -3.47 3.10 -4.67
N VAL A 602 -3.24 3.82 -3.58
CA VAL A 602 -2.49 3.32 -2.43
C VAL A 602 -3.38 2.37 -1.63
N GLY A 603 -2.83 1.24 -1.16
CA GLY A 603 -3.57 0.25 -0.37
C GLY A 603 -4.58 -0.58 -1.17
N VAL A 604 -4.63 -0.42 -2.50
CA VAL A 604 -5.40 -1.30 -3.39
C VAL A 604 -4.63 -2.62 -3.57
N PRO A 605 -5.25 -3.79 -3.33
CA PRO A 605 -4.56 -5.07 -3.48
C PRO A 605 -4.09 -5.30 -4.92
N ALA A 606 -2.90 -5.91 -5.09
CA ALA A 606 -2.26 -6.08 -6.39
C ALA A 606 -3.11 -6.84 -7.42
N HIS A 607 -3.96 -7.79 -7.00
CA HIS A 607 -4.83 -8.55 -7.89
C HIS A 607 -5.99 -7.74 -8.49
N TYR A 608 -6.30 -6.56 -7.95
CA TYR A 608 -7.22 -5.59 -8.59
C TYR A 608 -6.49 -4.69 -9.59
N LEU A 609 -5.15 -4.57 -9.47
CA LEU A 609 -4.30 -3.77 -10.35
C LEU A 609 -3.82 -4.57 -11.57
N ILE A 610 -3.37 -5.81 -11.32
CA ILE A 610 -2.91 -6.77 -12.33
C ILE A 610 -3.82 -8.00 -12.20
N LEU A 611 -4.77 -8.13 -13.13
CA LEU A 611 -5.78 -9.20 -13.12
C LEU A 611 -5.17 -10.58 -13.35
N ASP A 612 -4.35 -10.66 -14.40
CA ASP A 612 -3.71 -11.87 -14.86
C ASP A 612 -2.20 -11.62 -14.94
N PRO A 613 -1.37 -12.43 -14.27
CA PRO A 613 0.08 -12.39 -14.40
C PRO A 613 0.57 -12.45 -15.86
N THR A 614 -0.20 -13.03 -16.79
CA THR A 614 0.17 -13.07 -18.22
C THR A 614 0.18 -11.69 -18.88
N HIS A 615 -0.54 -10.70 -18.34
CA HIS A 615 -0.52 -9.32 -18.86
C HIS A 615 0.83 -8.62 -18.63
N LEU A 616 1.65 -9.14 -17.71
CA LEU A 616 2.97 -8.58 -17.36
C LEU A 616 4.04 -9.69 -17.39
N GLU A 617 4.52 -10.01 -18.58
CA GLU A 617 5.58 -11.00 -18.82
C GLU A 617 6.92 -10.60 -18.18
N PRO A 618 7.82 -11.57 -17.86
CA PRO A 618 9.17 -11.27 -17.38
C PRO A 618 9.97 -10.41 -18.37
N GLU A 619 10.83 -9.53 -17.86
CA GLU A 619 11.64 -8.60 -18.67
C GLU A 619 10.80 -7.72 -19.61
N SER A 620 9.69 -7.16 -19.12
CA SER A 620 8.80 -6.30 -19.90
C SER A 620 8.46 -4.97 -19.23
N LEU A 621 8.27 -3.94 -20.07
CA LEU A 621 7.80 -2.61 -19.69
C LEU A 621 6.43 -2.35 -20.32
N LYS A 622 5.40 -2.20 -19.48
CA LYS A 622 4.00 -2.04 -19.91
C LYS A 622 3.42 -0.71 -19.46
N PHE A 623 2.94 0.11 -20.41
CA PHE A 623 2.28 1.39 -20.12
C PHE A 623 0.76 1.23 -19.99
N PHE A 624 0.12 2.13 -19.24
CA PHE A 624 -1.34 2.14 -19.08
C PHE A 624 -1.88 3.55 -18.79
N TYR A 625 -3.17 3.70 -19.03
CA TYR A 625 -4.01 4.81 -18.59
C TYR A 625 -4.79 4.41 -17.32
N ILE A 626 -5.09 5.37 -16.45
CA ILE A 626 -5.83 5.13 -15.21
C ILE A 626 -7.29 5.53 -15.41
N ASP A 627 -8.21 4.56 -15.40
CA ASP A 627 -9.62 4.77 -15.71
C ASP A 627 -10.31 5.79 -14.74
N PRO A 628 -10.80 6.96 -15.22
CA PRO A 628 -11.58 7.95 -14.46
C PRO A 628 -12.73 7.34 -13.69
N ASN A 629 -13.52 6.53 -14.38
CA ASN A 629 -14.77 6.00 -13.88
C ASN A 629 -14.53 4.95 -12.79
N TRP A 630 -13.42 4.21 -12.86
CA TRP A 630 -13.05 3.22 -11.85
C TRP A 630 -12.72 3.86 -10.51
N ILE A 631 -11.91 4.93 -10.52
CA ILE A 631 -11.57 5.66 -9.28
C ILE A 631 -12.80 6.35 -8.70
N ASP A 632 -13.67 6.93 -9.53
CA ASP A 632 -14.89 7.56 -9.02
C ASP A 632 -15.82 6.53 -8.36
N ALA A 633 -16.00 5.36 -8.98
CA ALA A 633 -16.75 4.26 -8.38
C ALA A 633 -16.15 3.77 -7.05
N LEU A 634 -14.81 3.65 -6.97
CA LEU A 634 -14.09 3.30 -5.74
C LEU A 634 -14.35 4.34 -4.62
N VAL A 635 -14.18 5.63 -4.93
CA VAL A 635 -14.39 6.72 -3.97
C VAL A 635 -15.86 6.82 -3.55
N ASP A 636 -16.80 6.63 -4.49
CA ASP A 636 -18.23 6.60 -4.19
C ASP A 636 -18.61 5.48 -3.21
N GLY A 637 -18.05 4.29 -3.42
CA GLY A 637 -18.24 3.14 -2.53
C GLY A 637 -17.66 3.37 -1.14
N ALA A 638 -16.49 4.00 -1.05
CA ALA A 638 -15.88 4.36 0.23
C ALA A 638 -16.71 5.38 1.02
N LEU A 639 -17.21 6.42 0.34
CA LEU A 639 -18.03 7.47 0.96
C LEU A 639 -19.48 7.05 1.25
N SER A 640 -19.92 5.90 0.73
CA SER A 640 -21.26 5.34 0.99
C SER A 640 -21.47 4.88 2.44
N LEU A 641 -20.39 4.73 3.21
CA LEU A 641 -20.46 4.31 4.60
C LEU A 641 -21.06 5.40 5.50
N GLY A 642 -21.70 4.97 6.59
CA GLY A 642 -22.32 5.87 7.55
C GLY A 642 -23.58 6.59 7.02
N ASN A 643 -24.23 6.05 5.98
CA ASN A 643 -25.54 6.52 5.55
C ASN A 643 -26.64 5.93 6.43
N HIS A 644 -27.34 6.77 7.19
CA HIS A 644 -28.42 6.37 8.09
C HIS A 644 -29.83 6.74 7.58
N MET A 645 -29.94 7.51 6.47
CA MET A 645 -31.19 8.18 6.08
C MET A 645 -31.73 7.74 4.71
N GLY A 646 -31.15 6.71 4.10
CA GLY A 646 -31.55 6.15 2.79
C GLY A 646 -31.21 7.02 1.58
N VAL A 647 -31.32 8.35 1.69
CA VAL A 647 -30.96 9.34 0.68
C VAL A 647 -29.64 10.03 1.05
N ASP A 648 -28.58 9.76 0.28
CA ASP A 648 -27.22 10.20 0.62
C ASP A 648 -26.82 11.56 0.01
N LYS A 649 -27.44 12.64 0.50
CA LYS A 649 -27.10 14.02 0.10
C LYS A 649 -25.76 14.50 0.66
N ASP A 650 -25.35 13.98 1.81
CA ASP A 650 -24.10 14.40 2.47
C ASP A 650 -22.87 13.95 1.67
N ARG A 651 -22.90 12.74 1.09
CA ARG A 651 -21.84 12.26 0.19
C ARG A 651 -21.65 13.17 -1.01
N VAL A 652 -22.74 13.64 -1.63
CA VAL A 652 -22.68 14.60 -2.76
C VAL A 652 -22.04 15.91 -2.31
N ALA A 653 -22.40 16.43 -1.14
CA ALA A 653 -21.79 17.64 -0.59
C ALA A 653 -20.27 17.48 -0.33
N ILE A 654 -19.85 16.33 0.21
CA ILE A 654 -18.44 16.00 0.44
C ILE A 654 -17.68 15.94 -0.90
N LYS A 655 -18.21 15.23 -1.91
CA LYS A 655 -17.60 15.14 -3.25
C LYS A 655 -17.49 16.51 -3.92
N THR A 656 -18.50 17.37 -3.76
CA THR A 656 -18.49 18.74 -4.28
C THR A 656 -17.35 19.55 -3.66
N ALA A 657 -17.18 19.48 -2.33
CA ALA A 657 -16.09 20.17 -1.63
C ALA A 657 -14.69 19.60 -2.00
N LEU A 658 -14.58 18.29 -2.27
CA LEU A 658 -13.36 17.68 -2.80
C LEU A 658 -13.02 18.20 -4.22
N ASN A 659 -14.03 18.31 -5.09
CA ASN A 659 -13.85 18.89 -6.43
C ASN A 659 -13.43 20.36 -6.38
N ASP A 660 -13.94 21.14 -5.41
CA ASP A 660 -13.48 22.52 -5.18
C ASP A 660 -11.99 22.57 -4.82
N TYR A 661 -11.49 21.61 -4.01
CA TYR A 661 -10.05 21.47 -3.71
C TYR A 661 -9.24 21.10 -4.97
N ILE A 662 -9.69 20.11 -5.74
CA ILE A 662 -8.99 19.65 -6.96
C ILE A 662 -8.89 20.77 -8.00
N ARG A 663 -9.89 21.65 -8.09
CA ARG A 663 -9.90 22.80 -9.01
C ARG A 663 -9.19 24.03 -8.44
N HIS A 664 -8.87 24.06 -7.14
CA HIS A 664 -8.24 25.20 -6.50
C HIS A 664 -6.74 25.27 -6.84
N LYS A 665 -6.26 26.49 -7.12
CA LYS A 665 -4.84 26.79 -7.27
C LYS A 665 -4.33 27.50 -6.01
N PRO A 666 -3.49 26.84 -5.20
CA PRO A 666 -2.94 27.43 -3.97
C PRO A 666 -2.11 28.69 -4.24
N HIS A 667 -2.10 29.65 -3.30
CA HIS A 667 -1.47 30.97 -3.48
C HIS A 667 0.05 30.89 -3.78
N PHE A 668 0.73 29.91 -3.19
CA PHE A 668 2.17 29.71 -3.37
C PHE A 668 2.53 28.70 -4.46
N GLN A 669 1.54 28.14 -5.18
CA GLN A 669 1.75 27.14 -6.23
C GLN A 669 1.34 27.68 -7.61
N MET A 670 1.93 27.11 -8.66
CA MET A 670 1.67 27.53 -10.05
C MET A 670 0.69 26.60 -10.78
N HIS A 671 0.34 25.44 -10.20
CA HIS A 671 -0.56 24.44 -10.77
C HIS A 671 -1.61 24.00 -9.72
N THR A 672 -2.66 23.32 -10.19
CA THR A 672 -3.64 22.61 -9.35
C THR A 672 -3.06 21.30 -8.81
N PRO A 673 -3.64 20.69 -7.76
CA PRO A 673 -3.18 19.39 -7.26
C PRO A 673 -3.04 18.33 -8.37
N GLN A 674 -1.85 17.73 -8.48
CA GLN A 674 -1.58 16.73 -9.52
C GLN A 674 -2.18 15.37 -9.12
N ILE A 675 -3.03 14.81 -9.99
CA ILE A 675 -3.64 13.49 -9.85
C ILE A 675 -3.10 12.57 -10.94
N PRO A 676 -2.71 11.32 -10.63
CA PRO A 676 -2.30 10.32 -11.61
C PRO A 676 -3.32 10.09 -12.72
N ALA A 677 -2.86 10.11 -13.97
CA ALA A 677 -3.66 9.76 -15.14
C ALA A 677 -3.02 8.65 -15.99
N TYR A 678 -1.70 8.55 -15.98
CA TYR A 678 -0.94 7.57 -16.72
C TYR A 678 0.08 6.88 -15.82
N GLY A 679 0.62 5.76 -16.29
CA GLY A 679 1.69 5.09 -15.58
C GLY A 679 2.33 3.98 -16.40
N PHE A 680 3.29 3.32 -15.78
CA PHE A 680 3.89 2.10 -16.32
C PHE A 680 4.21 1.10 -15.22
N LEU A 681 4.22 -0.17 -15.61
CA LEU A 681 4.67 -1.32 -14.84
C LEU A 681 5.93 -1.88 -15.50
N LEU A 682 6.97 -2.08 -14.71
CA LEU A 682 8.23 -2.68 -15.15
C LEU A 682 8.42 -3.99 -14.39
N ARG A 683 8.47 -5.12 -15.10
CA ARG A 683 8.84 -6.41 -14.53
C ARG A 683 10.20 -6.85 -15.05
N SER A 684 11.21 -6.90 -14.19
CA SER A 684 12.58 -7.29 -14.56
C SER A 684 13.38 -7.72 -13.34
N ASP A 685 14.31 -8.65 -13.53
CA ASP A 685 15.30 -9.03 -12.53
C ASP A 685 16.21 -7.83 -12.17
N LEU A 686 16.31 -6.82 -13.04
CA LEU A 686 16.99 -5.56 -12.75
C LEU A 686 16.33 -4.78 -11.60
N VAL A 687 15.00 -4.87 -11.44
CA VAL A 687 14.31 -4.22 -10.31
C VAL A 687 14.63 -4.94 -9.01
N THR A 688 14.79 -6.27 -9.04
CA THR A 688 15.23 -7.07 -7.89
C THR A 688 16.68 -6.77 -7.53
N MET A 689 17.58 -6.63 -8.53
CA MET A 689 18.97 -6.26 -8.30
C MET A 689 19.11 -4.81 -7.80
N PHE A 690 18.30 -3.90 -8.33
CA PHE A 690 18.36 -2.46 -8.07
C PHE A 690 16.99 -1.94 -7.62
N PRO A 691 16.60 -2.13 -6.34
CA PRO A 691 15.31 -1.65 -5.84
C PRO A 691 15.17 -0.12 -5.87
N ASP A 692 16.30 0.59 -5.89
CA ASP A 692 16.37 2.05 -5.98
C ASP A 692 16.57 2.59 -7.41
N LEU A 693 16.13 1.84 -8.43
CA LEU A 693 16.26 2.26 -9.82
C LEU A 693 15.68 3.66 -10.01
N LYS A 694 16.53 4.62 -10.41
CA LYS A 694 16.13 6.01 -10.58
C LYS A 694 15.39 6.15 -11.91
N VAL A 695 14.19 6.70 -11.85
CA VAL A 695 13.38 7.01 -13.03
C VAL A 695 13.35 8.53 -13.23
N ASN A 696 13.88 8.99 -14.35
CA ASN A 696 13.74 10.39 -14.80
C ASN A 696 12.88 10.46 -16.05
N THR A 697 12.08 11.52 -16.17
CA THR A 697 11.32 11.83 -17.39
C THR A 697 12.12 12.78 -18.29
N LEU A 698 12.02 12.58 -19.60
CA LEU A 698 12.53 13.51 -20.61
C LEU A 698 11.36 14.30 -21.23
N PRO A 699 11.57 15.56 -21.67
CA PRO A 699 12.81 16.31 -21.58
C PRO A 699 13.12 16.74 -20.14
N GLU A 700 14.41 16.90 -19.81
CA GLU A 700 14.79 17.45 -18.50
C GLU A 700 14.23 18.87 -18.33
N PRO A 701 13.62 19.18 -17.16
CA PRO A 701 13.01 20.49 -16.95
C PRO A 701 14.05 21.60 -16.97
N LYS A 702 13.78 22.66 -17.74
CA LYS A 702 14.67 23.83 -17.88
C LYS A 702 14.77 24.68 -16.60
N VAL A 703 13.80 24.58 -15.69
CA VAL A 703 13.73 25.31 -14.43
C VAL A 703 13.87 24.31 -13.27
N GLN A 704 14.71 24.62 -12.29
CA GLN A 704 14.91 23.80 -11.10
C GLN A 704 14.48 24.57 -9.84
N PRO A 705 13.54 24.05 -9.03
CA PRO A 705 12.75 22.83 -9.24
C PRO A 705 11.75 22.98 -10.40
N PRO A 706 11.33 21.86 -11.05
CA PRO A 706 10.32 21.91 -12.10
C PRO A 706 9.00 22.50 -11.58
N THR A 707 8.17 23.06 -12.47
CA THR A 707 6.88 23.62 -12.07
C THR A 707 5.90 22.54 -11.60
N ARG A 708 5.98 21.34 -12.17
CA ARG A 708 5.14 20.17 -11.88
C ARG A 708 6.05 19.02 -11.45
N ALA A 709 5.59 18.13 -10.57
CA ALA A 709 6.35 16.94 -10.21
C ALA A 709 6.40 16.00 -11.44
N PRO A 710 7.61 15.55 -11.86
CA PRO A 710 7.76 14.67 -13.03
C PRO A 710 7.23 13.25 -12.78
N LEU A 711 7.28 12.79 -11.52
CA LEU A 711 6.82 11.48 -11.10
C LEU A 711 5.97 11.64 -9.83
N LEU A 712 4.77 11.06 -9.83
CA LEU A 712 3.79 11.24 -8.76
C LEU A 712 3.86 10.14 -7.70
N ARG A 713 4.06 8.90 -8.14
CA ARG A 713 4.24 7.71 -7.29
C ARG A 713 5.28 6.80 -7.93
N HIS A 714 6.13 6.21 -7.10
CA HIS A 714 7.15 5.24 -7.48
C HIS A 714 7.28 4.21 -6.37
N GLU A 715 7.00 2.94 -6.64
CA GLU A 715 7.01 1.89 -5.63
C GLU A 715 7.24 0.52 -6.26
N ILE A 716 7.91 -0.36 -5.51
CA ILE A 716 8.04 -1.79 -5.86
C ILE A 716 6.90 -2.54 -5.16
N ILE A 717 5.97 -3.07 -5.96
CA ILE A 717 4.75 -3.73 -5.43
C ILE A 717 5.01 -5.21 -5.13
N ALA A 718 5.89 -5.84 -5.91
CA ALA A 718 6.27 -7.24 -5.77
C ALA A 718 7.74 -7.40 -6.21
N ASP A 719 8.34 -8.55 -5.90
CA ASP A 719 9.71 -8.84 -6.31
C ASP A 719 9.86 -8.73 -7.84
N GLY A 720 10.80 -7.89 -8.28
CA GLY A 720 11.04 -7.57 -9.68
C GLY A 720 9.97 -6.70 -10.37
N VAL A 721 8.95 -6.20 -9.66
CA VAL A 721 7.83 -5.41 -10.26
C VAL A 721 7.76 -3.99 -9.68
N MET A 722 8.05 -3.01 -10.54
CA MET A 722 8.04 -1.58 -10.23
C MET A 722 6.84 -0.89 -10.88
N LEU A 723 6.14 -0.07 -10.09
CA LEU A 723 5.02 0.78 -10.50
C LEU A 723 5.41 2.25 -10.45
N ALA A 724 5.05 2.99 -11.51
CA ALA A 724 5.26 4.42 -11.60
C ALA A 724 4.00 5.13 -12.13
N PHE A 725 3.66 6.29 -11.56
CA PHE A 725 2.54 7.14 -11.97
C PHE A 725 2.95 8.54 -12.41
N LEU A 726 2.28 9.02 -13.44
CA LEU A 726 2.47 10.32 -14.09
C LEU A 726 1.10 11.00 -14.34
N ASP A 727 1.10 12.32 -14.54
CA ASP A 727 -0.10 13.10 -14.88
C ASP A 727 -0.29 13.32 -16.40
N GLN A 728 0.80 13.32 -17.18
CA GLN A 728 0.77 13.62 -18.62
C GLN A 728 0.71 12.35 -19.49
N PRO A 729 0.14 12.43 -20.71
CA PRO A 729 0.17 11.32 -21.67
C PRO A 729 1.59 11.03 -22.17
N PRO A 730 1.92 9.76 -22.46
CA PRO A 730 3.20 9.38 -23.04
C PRO A 730 3.36 9.97 -24.45
N ALA A 731 4.61 10.26 -24.83
CA ALA A 731 4.97 10.88 -26.12
C ALA A 731 4.41 12.31 -26.35
N SER A 732 4.11 13.03 -25.27
CA SER A 732 3.78 14.46 -25.31
C SER A 732 5.02 15.35 -25.33
N ASP A 733 4.87 16.64 -25.63
CA ASP A 733 5.98 17.61 -25.63
C ASP A 733 6.66 17.74 -24.25
N THR A 734 5.92 17.49 -23.18
CA THR A 734 6.38 17.54 -21.78
C THR A 734 6.88 16.19 -21.28
N TRP A 735 6.50 15.07 -21.91
CA TRP A 735 6.97 13.72 -21.58
C TRP A 735 7.23 12.88 -22.85
N ASN A 736 8.47 12.93 -23.33
CA ASN A 736 8.92 12.29 -24.57
C ASN A 736 9.85 11.08 -24.35
N GLY A 737 10.25 10.79 -23.12
CA GLY A 737 11.15 9.70 -22.80
C GLY A 737 11.24 9.37 -21.31
N LEU A 738 11.79 8.20 -21.03
CA LEU A 738 12.16 7.75 -19.68
C LEU A 738 13.64 7.40 -19.65
N VAL A 739 14.31 7.74 -18.55
CA VAL A 739 15.66 7.30 -18.28
C VAL A 739 15.65 6.50 -16.98
N PHE A 740 15.95 5.21 -17.10
CA PHE A 740 16.23 4.35 -15.96
C PHE A 740 17.72 4.42 -15.69
N THR A 741 18.11 4.87 -14.51
CA THR A 741 19.51 4.98 -14.09
C THR A 741 19.70 4.16 -12.83
N GLN A 742 20.81 3.41 -12.75
CA GLN A 742 21.18 2.77 -11.49
C GLN A 742 21.35 3.82 -10.38
N PRO A 743 20.95 3.50 -9.14
CA PRO A 743 21.09 4.43 -8.03
C PRO A 743 22.57 4.75 -7.76
N PRO A 744 22.95 6.03 -7.56
CA PRO A 744 24.34 6.42 -7.29
C PRO A 744 24.95 5.80 -6.03
N HIS A 745 24.15 5.44 -5.03
CA HIS A 745 24.64 4.87 -3.76
C HIS A 745 24.94 3.37 -3.83
N GLN A 746 24.50 2.67 -4.89
CA GLN A 746 24.88 1.28 -5.18
C GLN A 746 25.94 1.22 -6.28
N GLU A 747 26.70 2.30 -6.44
CA GLU A 747 27.83 2.34 -7.36
C GLU A 747 28.84 1.26 -6.95
N ARG A 748 29.15 0.39 -7.90
CA ARG A 748 30.04 -0.75 -7.70
C ARG A 748 31.45 -0.34 -8.08
N PHE A 749 32.44 -1.02 -7.52
CA PHE A 749 33.81 -0.89 -7.99
C PHE A 749 34.15 -2.12 -8.84
N ALA A 750 34.78 -1.90 -9.98
CA ALA A 750 35.24 -2.93 -10.88
C ALA A 750 36.73 -2.72 -11.19
N VAL A 751 37.45 -3.82 -11.43
CA VAL A 751 38.87 -3.77 -11.83
C VAL A 751 39.04 -3.10 -13.19
N SER A 752 38.20 -3.46 -14.15
CA SER A 752 38.31 -3.09 -15.56
C SER A 752 36.96 -3.28 -16.26
N SER A 753 36.82 -2.82 -17.52
CA SER A 753 35.56 -3.00 -18.25
C SER A 753 35.32 -4.47 -18.63
N THR A 754 36.39 -5.17 -19.00
CA THR A 754 36.43 -6.63 -19.20
C THR A 754 37.62 -7.22 -18.46
N LEU A 755 37.42 -8.35 -17.77
CA LEU A 755 38.46 -9.10 -17.07
C LEU A 755 38.27 -10.58 -17.42
N GLU A 756 39.28 -11.20 -18.03
CA GLU A 756 39.28 -12.61 -18.44
C GLU A 756 40.58 -13.27 -17.95
N VAL A 757 40.66 -14.59 -18.10
CA VAL A 757 41.83 -15.38 -17.66
C VAL A 757 43.11 -14.96 -18.41
N ASP A 758 42.99 -14.62 -19.70
CA ASP A 758 44.11 -14.32 -20.59
C ASP A 758 44.18 -12.84 -21.03
N SER A 759 43.18 -12.02 -20.70
CA SER A 759 43.12 -10.63 -21.12
C SER A 759 42.34 -9.72 -20.15
N ALA A 760 42.67 -8.44 -20.13
CA ALA A 760 41.87 -7.41 -19.46
C ALA A 760 41.84 -6.13 -20.31
N LEU A 761 40.69 -5.44 -20.30
CA LEU A 761 40.50 -4.16 -21.00
C LEU A 761 40.22 -3.06 -19.98
N LEU A 762 41.15 -2.11 -19.84
CA LEU A 762 41.01 -0.96 -18.96
C LEU A 762 40.64 0.29 -19.74
N ASP A 763 39.43 0.79 -19.53
CA ASP A 763 38.97 2.06 -20.09
C ASP A 763 39.27 3.22 -19.12
N ILE A 764 40.27 4.05 -19.44
CA ILE A 764 40.54 5.29 -18.73
C ILE A 764 39.49 6.31 -19.13
N ARG A 765 38.72 6.77 -18.14
CA ARG A 765 37.63 7.72 -18.33
C ARG A 765 38.09 9.14 -18.07
N ARG A 766 37.37 10.12 -18.64
CA ARG A 766 37.61 11.53 -18.35
C ARG A 766 37.26 11.84 -16.90
N GLN A 767 38.12 12.60 -16.23
CA GLN A 767 37.95 13.03 -14.85
C GLN A 767 38.19 14.53 -14.76
N TYR A 768 37.50 15.21 -13.84
CA TYR A 768 37.39 16.67 -13.85
C TYR A 768 37.78 17.24 -12.51
N THR A 769 38.50 18.38 -12.52
CA THR A 769 38.75 19.22 -11.33
C THR A 769 37.86 20.47 -11.34
N VAL A 770 37.03 20.63 -12.36
CA VAL A 770 36.03 21.69 -12.56
C VAL A 770 34.69 21.05 -12.90
N ASP A 771 33.61 21.82 -13.05
CA ASP A 771 32.32 21.26 -13.44
C ASP A 771 32.40 20.53 -14.81
N ARG A 772 32.10 19.24 -14.81
CA ARG A 772 32.08 18.35 -15.98
C ARG A 772 31.17 18.84 -17.11
N LYS A 773 30.15 19.65 -16.81
CA LYS A 773 29.20 20.19 -17.81
C LYS A 773 29.88 21.08 -18.85
N LEU A 774 31.06 21.62 -18.55
CA LEU A 774 31.85 22.46 -19.44
C LEU A 774 32.53 21.68 -20.58
N ASP A 775 32.52 20.34 -20.53
CA ASP A 775 33.10 19.46 -21.55
C ASP A 775 31.98 18.76 -22.35
N PRO A 776 31.84 19.04 -23.67
CA PRO A 776 30.85 18.38 -24.51
C PRO A 776 31.15 16.88 -24.71
N ASP A 777 32.43 16.47 -24.63
CA ASP A 777 32.87 15.10 -24.86
C ASP A 777 32.93 14.26 -23.57
N ARG A 778 32.25 14.69 -22.50
CA ARG A 778 32.36 14.10 -21.16
C ARG A 778 31.98 12.62 -21.03
N TYR A 779 31.25 12.08 -22.01
CA TYR A 779 30.84 10.69 -22.04
C TYR A 779 31.76 9.80 -22.88
N GLN A 780 32.77 10.37 -23.57
CA GLN A 780 33.71 9.61 -24.37
C GLN A 780 34.86 9.07 -23.52
N ILE A 781 35.24 7.82 -23.78
CA ILE A 781 36.42 7.17 -23.19
C ILE A 781 37.68 7.90 -23.67
N LEU A 782 38.66 8.09 -22.79
CA LEU A 782 39.89 8.83 -23.08
C LEU A 782 40.95 7.92 -23.73
N GLU A 783 41.09 6.70 -23.21
CA GLU A 783 42.01 5.68 -23.71
C GLU A 783 41.58 4.30 -23.23
N THR A 784 41.63 3.30 -24.11
CA THR A 784 41.41 1.89 -23.78
C THR A 784 42.76 1.16 -23.82
N LEU A 785 43.13 0.52 -22.71
CA LEU A 785 44.39 -0.20 -22.54
C LEU A 785 44.11 -1.70 -22.50
N PRO A 786 44.38 -2.44 -23.59
CA PRO A 786 44.37 -3.90 -23.56
C PRO A 786 45.64 -4.40 -22.88
N VAL A 787 45.49 -5.29 -21.90
CA VAL A 787 46.62 -5.85 -21.14
C VAL A 787 46.46 -7.36 -20.99
N LYS A 788 47.58 -8.07 -21.13
CA LYS A 788 47.69 -9.52 -20.95
C LYS A 788 48.52 -9.85 -19.70
N PRO A 789 48.35 -11.04 -19.09
CA PRO A 789 49.13 -11.46 -17.92
C PRO A 789 50.66 -11.40 -18.14
N GLN A 790 51.12 -11.58 -19.38
CA GLN A 790 52.53 -11.60 -19.77
C GLN A 790 53.15 -10.21 -19.99
N ASP A 791 52.31 -9.16 -20.02
CA ASP A 791 52.79 -7.81 -20.27
C ASP A 791 53.59 -7.28 -19.07
N VAL A 792 54.75 -6.67 -19.36
CA VAL A 792 55.70 -6.20 -18.33
C VAL A 792 55.08 -5.07 -17.48
N ASP A 793 54.33 -4.17 -18.11
CA ASP A 793 53.75 -2.98 -17.48
C ASP A 793 52.24 -3.12 -17.24
N ASN A 794 51.89 -4.01 -16.32
CA ASN A 794 50.50 -4.36 -16.02
C ASN A 794 49.91 -3.56 -14.84
N PHE A 795 48.61 -3.25 -14.88
CA PHE A 795 47.88 -2.63 -13.76
C PHE A 795 47.24 -3.65 -12.80
N PHE A 796 47.16 -4.91 -13.22
CA PHE A 796 46.54 -6.01 -12.48
C PHE A 796 47.51 -7.20 -12.36
N VAL A 797 47.44 -7.94 -11.26
CA VAL A 797 48.30 -9.10 -10.98
C VAL A 797 47.42 -10.35 -10.93
N TRP A 798 47.56 -11.23 -11.93
CA TRP A 798 46.84 -12.50 -11.97
C TRP A 798 47.32 -13.46 -10.87
N GLY A 799 48.63 -13.54 -10.64
CA GLY A 799 49.18 -14.41 -9.60
C GLY A 799 50.56 -14.01 -9.09
N SER A 800 51.03 -14.75 -8.10
CA SER A 800 52.31 -14.57 -7.40
C SER A 800 53.52 -14.67 -8.34
N THR A 801 53.36 -15.43 -9.42
CA THR A 801 54.27 -15.48 -10.56
C THR A 801 53.48 -15.38 -11.87
N ALA A 802 54.14 -15.00 -12.97
CA ALA A 802 53.50 -14.75 -14.27
C ALA A 802 52.76 -15.96 -14.89
N SER A 803 52.89 -17.16 -14.33
CA SER A 803 52.22 -18.39 -14.78
C SER A 803 51.11 -18.90 -13.85
N LEU A 804 50.88 -18.24 -12.71
CA LEU A 804 49.87 -18.62 -11.73
C LEU A 804 48.69 -17.62 -11.74
N THR A 805 47.50 -18.10 -11.37
CA THR A 805 46.25 -17.33 -11.25
C THR A 805 45.70 -17.43 -9.82
N ASP A 806 46.54 -17.14 -8.83
CA ASP A 806 46.24 -17.30 -7.39
C ASP A 806 45.93 -15.99 -6.66
N LEU A 807 46.42 -14.83 -7.12
CA LEU A 807 46.31 -13.57 -6.37
C LEU A 807 45.16 -12.67 -6.81
N HIS A 808 45.00 -12.40 -8.10
CA HIS A 808 43.95 -11.53 -8.66
C HIS A 808 43.82 -10.15 -7.97
N ILE A 809 44.93 -9.41 -7.84
CA ILE A 809 44.99 -8.12 -7.12
C ILE A 809 45.28 -6.90 -8.01
N LEU A 810 44.75 -5.73 -7.64
CA LEU A 810 45.12 -4.44 -8.23
C LEU A 810 46.57 -4.07 -7.88
N ARG A 811 47.36 -3.64 -8.86
CA ARG A 811 48.76 -3.25 -8.66
C ARG A 811 48.88 -1.77 -8.27
N LEU A 812 48.78 -1.51 -6.98
CA LEU A 812 48.95 -0.17 -6.40
C LEU A 812 50.40 0.04 -5.90
N PRO A 813 51.02 1.22 -6.09
CA PRO A 813 50.47 2.47 -6.64
C PRO A 813 50.54 2.60 -8.17
N ARG A 814 50.99 1.56 -8.91
CA ARG A 814 51.25 1.66 -10.36
C ARG A 814 50.02 2.10 -11.15
N PHE A 815 48.86 1.48 -10.87
CA PHE A 815 47.60 1.80 -11.52
C PHE A 815 47.20 3.28 -11.32
N ALA A 816 47.17 3.75 -10.07
CA ALA A 816 46.83 5.14 -9.75
C ALA A 816 47.76 6.17 -10.42
N LYS A 817 49.05 5.85 -10.56
CA LYS A 817 50.02 6.70 -11.28
C LYS A 817 49.78 6.70 -12.79
N GLN A 818 49.53 5.53 -13.38
CA GLN A 818 49.27 5.40 -14.82
C GLN A 818 48.00 6.16 -15.23
N GLN A 819 46.94 6.07 -14.43
CA GLN A 819 45.72 6.86 -14.60
C GLN A 819 46.02 8.37 -14.63
N LEU A 820 46.76 8.87 -13.65
CA LEU A 820 47.11 10.30 -13.57
C LEU A 820 47.96 10.76 -14.74
N GLU A 821 48.94 9.96 -15.18
CA GLU A 821 49.79 10.25 -16.33
C GLU A 821 48.97 10.40 -17.62
N ILE A 822 47.98 9.52 -17.84
CA ILE A 822 47.09 9.57 -19.01
C ILE A 822 46.17 10.78 -18.96
N LEU A 823 45.58 11.07 -17.78
CA LEU A 823 44.73 12.25 -17.59
C LEU A 823 45.51 13.54 -17.89
N LYS A 824 46.72 13.70 -17.34
CA LYS A 824 47.56 14.89 -17.62
C LYS A 824 47.98 15.01 -19.08
N LYS A 825 48.21 13.88 -19.77
CA LYS A 825 48.66 13.86 -21.16
C LYS A 825 47.53 14.15 -22.15
N LYS A 826 46.34 13.61 -21.92
CA LYS A 826 45.23 13.62 -22.89
C LYS A 826 44.10 14.59 -22.54
N MET A 827 43.96 15.02 -21.28
CA MET A 827 42.96 16.03 -20.92
C MET A 827 43.53 17.45 -20.94
N PRO A 828 42.79 18.43 -21.49
CA PRO A 828 43.16 19.84 -21.39
C PRO A 828 43.24 20.33 -19.93
N ALA A 829 44.23 21.17 -19.62
CA ALA A 829 44.43 21.74 -18.28
C ALA A 829 43.23 22.58 -17.77
N LYS A 830 42.37 23.07 -18.68
CA LYS A 830 41.10 23.74 -18.32
C LYS A 830 40.08 22.82 -17.66
N TYR A 831 40.17 21.50 -17.90
CA TYR A 831 39.22 20.50 -17.41
C TYR A 831 39.79 19.67 -16.26
N PHE A 832 41.09 19.39 -16.29
CA PHE A 832 41.78 18.62 -15.27
C PHE A 832 43.10 19.31 -14.88
N ASN A 833 43.19 19.72 -13.61
CA ASN A 833 44.38 20.35 -13.03
C ASN A 833 44.69 19.73 -11.66
N ASP A 834 45.21 18.51 -11.68
CA ASP A 834 45.68 17.82 -10.47
C ASP A 834 47.07 17.21 -10.72
N ASP A 835 47.95 17.29 -9.72
CA ASP A 835 49.32 16.81 -9.79
C ASP A 835 49.56 15.48 -9.06
N THR A 836 48.63 15.02 -8.22
CA THR A 836 48.83 13.93 -7.26
C THR A 836 47.80 12.82 -7.45
N ALA A 837 48.25 11.56 -7.47
CA ALA A 837 47.34 10.42 -7.50
C ALA A 837 46.71 10.24 -6.12
N THR A 838 45.40 10.41 -6.00
CA THR A 838 44.65 10.30 -4.74
C THR A 838 43.73 9.09 -4.70
N SER A 839 43.28 8.68 -3.50
CA SER A 839 42.23 7.66 -3.38
C SER A 839 40.93 8.10 -4.04
N ALA A 840 40.55 9.37 -3.92
CA ALA A 840 39.37 9.92 -4.59
C ALA A 840 39.44 9.78 -6.12
N LEU A 841 40.59 10.11 -6.74
CA LEU A 841 40.79 9.94 -8.18
C LEU A 841 40.75 8.47 -8.59
N LEU A 842 41.41 7.59 -7.85
CA LEU A 842 41.38 6.16 -8.15
C LEU A 842 39.97 5.59 -8.00
N ALA A 843 39.24 5.98 -6.95
CA ALA A 843 37.85 5.56 -6.74
C ALA A 843 36.98 5.92 -7.94
N MET A 844 37.10 7.15 -8.48
CA MET A 844 36.40 7.53 -9.72
C MET A 844 36.75 6.65 -10.92
N GLN A 845 37.99 6.14 -11.00
CA GLN A 845 38.42 5.23 -12.06
C GLN A 845 37.96 3.79 -11.84
N LEU A 846 37.82 3.36 -10.58
CA LEU A 846 37.34 2.02 -10.22
C LEU A 846 35.81 1.92 -10.28
N ASN A 847 35.06 3.02 -10.21
CA ASN A 847 33.59 3.01 -10.31
C ASN A 847 33.12 2.27 -11.57
N ASP A 848 32.32 1.21 -11.49
CA ASP A 848 31.69 0.63 -12.69
C ASP A 848 30.77 1.69 -13.32
N PRO A 849 30.74 1.86 -14.66
CA PRO A 849 29.86 2.84 -15.28
C PRO A 849 28.41 2.64 -14.85
N ILE A 850 27.78 3.73 -14.40
CA ILE A 850 26.36 3.76 -14.12
C ILE A 850 25.62 3.51 -15.43
N TYR A 851 25.04 2.32 -15.57
CA TYR A 851 24.23 2.01 -16.74
C TYR A 851 22.94 2.83 -16.68
N SER A 852 22.64 3.50 -17.79
CA SER A 852 21.37 4.19 -17.99
C SER A 852 20.69 3.67 -19.24
N LEU A 853 19.43 3.23 -19.11
CA LEU A 853 18.57 2.93 -20.24
C LEU A 853 17.71 4.15 -20.54
N THR A 854 17.93 4.76 -21.70
CA THR A 854 17.08 5.82 -22.22
C THR A 854 16.07 5.24 -23.20
N ILE A 855 14.79 5.36 -22.85
CA ILE A 855 13.67 4.95 -23.69
C ILE A 855 13.07 6.21 -24.30
N GLY A 856 13.17 6.35 -25.63
CA GLY A 856 12.46 7.38 -26.39
C GLY A 856 11.03 6.95 -26.69
N LEU A 857 10.04 7.75 -26.28
CA LEU A 857 8.63 7.49 -26.54
C LEU A 857 8.17 8.04 -27.91
N THR A 858 8.97 8.90 -28.53
CA THR A 858 8.70 9.48 -29.86
C THR A 858 9.26 8.65 -31.02
N THR A 859 9.96 7.55 -30.74
CA THR A 859 10.47 6.64 -31.78
C THR A 859 9.31 5.90 -32.46
N ALA A 860 9.42 5.60 -33.76
CA ALA A 860 8.34 4.96 -34.54
C ALA A 860 7.84 3.62 -33.94
N SER A 861 8.73 2.82 -33.33
CA SER A 861 8.38 1.58 -32.62
C SER A 861 7.56 1.85 -31.35
N SER A 862 8.03 2.76 -30.51
CA SER A 862 7.34 3.18 -29.27
C SER A 862 5.99 3.82 -29.57
N GLN A 863 5.92 4.69 -30.58
CA GLN A 863 4.67 5.30 -31.01
C GLN A 863 3.68 4.25 -31.51
N ALA A 864 4.13 3.23 -32.25
CA ALA A 864 3.27 2.12 -32.68
C ALA A 864 2.72 1.31 -31.50
N ALA A 865 3.54 1.03 -30.49
CA ALA A 865 3.13 0.32 -29.29
C ALA A 865 2.18 1.14 -28.41
N LEU A 866 2.33 2.47 -28.37
CA LEU A 866 1.58 3.36 -27.47
C LEU A 866 0.39 4.08 -28.13
N ARG A 867 0.06 3.77 -29.39
CA ARG A 867 -1.01 4.46 -30.15
C ARG A 867 -2.35 4.47 -29.42
N SER A 868 -2.66 3.42 -28.67
CA SER A 868 -3.91 3.29 -27.93
C SER A 868 -4.04 4.27 -26.75
N LEU A 869 -2.91 4.79 -26.24
CA LEU A 869 -2.85 5.74 -25.13
C LEU A 869 -2.80 7.20 -25.61
N THR A 870 -2.44 7.44 -26.87
CA THR A 870 -2.44 8.76 -27.51
C THR A 870 -3.71 8.92 -28.33
N SER A 871 -4.65 9.76 -27.89
CA SER A 871 -6.01 9.87 -28.46
C SER A 871 -6.06 9.88 -30.01
N PRO A 872 -7.01 9.15 -30.63
CA PRO A 872 -7.25 9.24 -32.06
C PRO A 872 -8.07 10.50 -32.40
N GLY A 873 -7.45 11.45 -33.10
CA GLY A 873 -8.04 12.09 -34.29
C GLY A 873 -9.37 12.85 -34.25
N ASP A 874 -10.01 13.13 -33.11
CA ASP A 874 -11.15 14.09 -33.05
C ASP A 874 -10.76 15.31 -32.23
N GLY A 875 -10.84 16.49 -32.87
CA GLY A 875 -10.28 17.78 -32.44
C GLY A 875 -10.85 18.44 -31.18
N ALA A 876 -11.01 17.69 -30.09
CA ALA A 876 -11.07 18.25 -28.74
C ALA A 876 -9.78 17.84 -28.03
N ALA A 877 -8.76 18.69 -28.13
CA ALA A 877 -7.61 18.59 -27.24
C ALA A 877 -8.16 18.59 -25.80
N VAL A 878 -7.97 17.47 -25.09
CA VAL A 878 -8.12 17.48 -23.62
C VAL A 878 -7.06 18.48 -23.17
N GLU A 879 -7.49 19.69 -22.82
CA GLU A 879 -6.54 20.71 -22.35
C GLU A 879 -5.77 20.11 -21.17
N PRO A 880 -4.42 20.13 -21.20
CA PRO A 880 -3.56 19.48 -20.19
C PRO A 880 -3.67 20.09 -18.77
N ASP A 881 -4.60 21.02 -18.58
CA ASP A 881 -4.79 21.85 -17.39
C ASP A 881 -6.15 21.65 -16.69
N VAL A 882 -7.05 20.81 -17.23
CA VAL A 882 -8.30 20.48 -16.52
C VAL A 882 -8.04 19.33 -15.54
N PRO A 883 -8.10 19.57 -14.21
CA PRO A 883 -7.82 18.53 -13.23
C PRO A 883 -8.97 17.52 -13.17
N ARG A 884 -8.62 16.24 -13.03
CA ARG A 884 -9.57 15.11 -12.97
C ARG A 884 -10.45 15.20 -11.73
N THR A 885 -11.74 15.48 -11.90
CA THR A 885 -12.72 15.58 -10.82
C THR A 885 -13.61 14.35 -10.69
N LEU A 886 -14.26 14.19 -9.53
CA LEU A 886 -15.30 13.18 -9.30
C LEU A 886 -16.59 13.58 -10.03
N GLN A 887 -17.24 12.65 -10.73
CA GLN A 887 -18.36 12.90 -11.64
C GLN A 887 -19.71 12.40 -11.09
N GLN A 888 -19.70 11.40 -10.21
CA GLN A 888 -20.88 10.91 -9.51
C GLN A 888 -21.35 11.91 -8.45
N LEU A 889 -22.07 12.95 -8.88
CA LEU A 889 -22.52 14.09 -8.07
C LEU A 889 -24.06 14.18 -7.94
N SER A 890 -24.84 13.32 -8.59
CA SER A 890 -26.29 13.29 -8.42
C SER A 890 -26.74 12.15 -7.49
N LEU A 891 -27.94 12.30 -6.95
CA LEU A 891 -28.49 11.38 -5.95
C LEU A 891 -28.74 9.99 -6.55
N PRO A 892 -28.67 8.93 -5.73
CA PRO A 892 -29.05 7.58 -6.17
C PRO A 892 -30.51 7.57 -6.62
N ARG A 893 -30.79 6.86 -7.73
CA ARG A 893 -32.17 6.60 -8.16
C ARG A 893 -32.83 5.67 -7.15
N VAL A 894 -33.65 6.24 -6.28
CA VAL A 894 -34.57 5.48 -5.43
C VAL A 894 -35.96 5.90 -5.87
N ASP A 895 -36.70 4.97 -6.48
CA ASP A 895 -38.13 5.17 -6.69
C ASP A 895 -38.78 5.22 -5.32
N LYS A 896 -39.11 6.43 -4.87
CA LYS A 896 -39.87 6.60 -3.62
C LYS A 896 -41.23 5.94 -3.84
N TYR A 897 -41.55 4.98 -3.00
CA TYR A 897 -42.93 4.52 -2.86
C TYR A 897 -43.72 5.71 -2.29
N LYS A 898 -44.39 6.47 -3.16
CA LYS A 898 -45.34 7.49 -2.72
C LYS A 898 -46.49 6.75 -2.05
N LEU A 899 -46.66 6.94 -0.75
CA LEU A 899 -47.87 6.51 -0.06
C LEU A 899 -49.06 7.21 -0.77
N PRO A 900 -50.15 6.51 -1.13
CA PRO A 900 -51.26 7.09 -1.88
C PRO A 900 -52.03 8.25 -1.23
N ASN A 901 -51.61 8.76 -0.06
CA ASN A 901 -52.36 9.77 0.71
C ASN A 901 -51.62 11.10 0.93
N GLU A 902 -50.54 11.39 0.20
CA GLU A 902 -49.88 12.72 0.22
C GLU A 902 -50.20 13.57 -1.04
N ALA A 903 -51.32 13.28 -1.71
CA ALA A 903 -51.95 14.21 -2.64
C ALA A 903 -53.19 14.79 -1.96
N ASP A 904 -53.20 16.10 -1.74
CA ASP A 904 -54.38 16.96 -1.66
C ASP A 904 -55.63 16.34 -1.00
N ASN A 905 -55.61 16.14 0.33
CA ASN A 905 -56.86 16.08 1.08
C ASN A 905 -57.44 17.50 1.13
N ASP A 906 -58.11 17.95 0.07
CA ASP A 906 -58.80 19.24 0.00
C ASP A 906 -60.18 19.24 0.67
N ASP A 907 -60.66 18.11 1.18
CA ASP A 907 -61.87 18.05 1.98
C ASP A 907 -61.55 17.74 3.46
N ASP A 908 -61.91 18.65 4.36
CA ASP A 908 -63.03 18.37 5.28
C ASP A 908 -63.23 19.47 6.32
N ASP A 909 -64.39 20.10 6.19
CA ASP A 909 -65.12 20.85 7.20
C ASP A 909 -65.80 19.81 8.12
N ILE A 910 -65.08 19.28 9.10
CA ILE A 910 -65.67 18.41 10.13
C ILE A 910 -65.24 18.91 11.51
N SER A 911 -66.15 19.67 12.11
CA SER A 911 -66.28 19.80 13.56
C SER A 911 -66.89 18.51 14.12
N GLU A 912 -66.15 17.77 14.95
CA GLU A 912 -66.57 16.98 16.13
C GLU A 912 -65.53 15.87 16.48
N PRO A 913 -65.50 15.40 17.74
CA PRO A 913 -64.25 15.04 18.43
C PRO A 913 -63.85 13.56 18.30
N ASP A 914 -62.55 13.33 18.45
CA ASP A 914 -61.88 12.08 18.86
C ASP A 914 -62.57 10.76 18.51
N ASP A 915 -62.32 10.24 17.29
CA ASP A 915 -62.36 8.81 17.01
C ASP A 915 -61.29 8.46 15.97
N PHE A 916 -60.05 8.28 16.45
CA PHE A 916 -58.95 7.74 15.67
C PHE A 916 -59.07 6.21 15.59
N LEU A 917 -59.11 5.70 14.35
CA LEU A 917 -58.71 4.37 13.85
C LEU A 917 -59.82 3.47 13.26
N ARG A 918 -60.33 3.87 12.09
CA ARG A 918 -60.76 2.94 11.03
C ARG A 918 -60.06 3.31 9.72
N ALA A 919 -58.95 2.63 9.41
CA ALA A 919 -58.33 2.74 8.10
C ALA A 919 -59.08 1.83 7.12
N VAL A 920 -59.92 2.41 6.27
CA VAL A 920 -60.47 1.69 5.10
C VAL A 920 -59.35 1.63 4.06
N ALA A 921 -58.77 0.45 3.88
CA ALA A 921 -57.83 0.19 2.80
C ALA A 921 -58.57 0.28 1.45
N PRO A 922 -58.05 0.99 0.43
CA PRO A 922 -58.62 0.96 -0.90
C PRO A 922 -58.37 -0.41 -1.53
N LEU A 923 -59.45 -1.18 -1.74
CA LEU A 923 -59.43 -2.42 -2.51
C LEU A 923 -59.25 -2.09 -4.00
N PHE A 924 -58.05 -2.30 -4.53
CA PHE A 924 -57.86 -2.38 -5.99
C PHE A 924 -58.35 -3.75 -6.47
N GLN A 925 -59.44 -3.78 -7.23
CA GLN A 925 -59.89 -4.96 -7.95
C GLN A 925 -59.57 -4.82 -9.44
N HIS A 926 -59.04 -5.89 -10.04
CA HIS A 926 -58.97 -6.01 -11.50
C HIS A 926 -60.38 -6.18 -12.08
N ASP A 927 -60.56 -5.74 -13.32
CA ASP A 927 -61.80 -5.96 -14.07
C ASP A 927 -62.12 -7.47 -14.12
N ALA A 928 -63.39 -7.83 -13.87
CA ALA A 928 -63.85 -9.21 -13.81
C ALA A 928 -63.60 -10.01 -15.12
N SER A 929 -63.31 -9.32 -16.21
CA SER A 929 -62.96 -9.90 -17.51
C SER A 929 -61.48 -10.30 -17.67
N TYR A 930 -60.59 -9.90 -16.75
CA TYR A 930 -59.16 -10.18 -16.85
C TYR A 930 -58.81 -11.63 -16.50
N LYS A 931 -58.31 -12.40 -17.49
CA LYS A 931 -57.70 -13.71 -17.29
C LYS A 931 -56.23 -13.68 -17.74
N PRO A 932 -55.25 -13.83 -16.84
CA PRO A 932 -53.84 -13.84 -17.22
C PRO A 932 -53.51 -15.08 -18.05
N ALA A 933 -52.59 -14.94 -19.00
CA ALA A 933 -52.14 -16.05 -19.83
C ALA A 933 -51.37 -17.10 -18.99
N PRO A 934 -51.49 -18.41 -19.28
CA PRO A 934 -50.95 -19.48 -18.41
C PRO A 934 -49.43 -19.40 -18.17
N HIS A 935 -48.68 -18.89 -19.16
CA HIS A 935 -47.22 -18.74 -19.07
C HIS A 935 -46.78 -17.62 -18.13
N VAL A 936 -47.66 -16.65 -17.83
CA VAL A 936 -47.39 -15.56 -16.88
C VAL A 936 -47.43 -16.09 -15.44
N LEU A 937 -48.31 -17.05 -15.13
CA LEU A 937 -48.46 -17.63 -13.79
C LEU A 937 -47.32 -18.60 -13.40
N LEU A 938 -46.56 -19.11 -14.37
CA LEU A 938 -45.46 -20.06 -14.13
C LEU A 938 -44.12 -19.39 -13.77
N ASN A 939 -43.92 -18.11 -14.15
CA ASN A 939 -42.64 -17.41 -14.04
C ASN A 939 -42.63 -16.22 -13.07
N LEU A 940 -43.62 -16.13 -12.17
CA LEU A 940 -43.65 -15.08 -11.15
C LEU A 940 -42.61 -15.30 -10.05
N ALA A 941 -42.12 -14.20 -9.48
CA ALA A 941 -41.22 -14.21 -8.34
C ALA A 941 -41.87 -14.94 -7.15
N PRO A 942 -41.09 -15.60 -6.26
CA PRO A 942 -41.62 -16.50 -5.23
C PRO A 942 -42.71 -15.91 -4.31
N HIS A 943 -42.68 -14.59 -4.10
CA HIS A 943 -43.63 -13.84 -3.27
C HIS A 943 -44.91 -13.42 -4.00
N VAL A 944 -45.04 -13.75 -5.30
CA VAL A 944 -46.20 -13.45 -6.17
C VAL A 944 -46.78 -14.73 -6.79
N ARG A 945 -46.22 -15.90 -6.47
CA ARG A 945 -46.74 -17.19 -6.95
C ARG A 945 -48.03 -17.54 -6.21
N ALA A 946 -49.07 -17.93 -6.94
CA ALA A 946 -50.23 -18.57 -6.33
C ALA A 946 -49.78 -19.86 -5.62
N ILE A 947 -50.29 -20.09 -4.41
CA ILE A 947 -50.01 -21.30 -3.65
C ILE A 947 -50.55 -22.50 -4.45
N PRO A 948 -49.72 -23.51 -4.77
CA PRO A 948 -50.14 -24.63 -5.59
C PRO A 948 -51.19 -25.50 -4.88
N THR A 949 -52.18 -25.98 -5.63
CA THR A 949 -53.21 -26.92 -5.14
C THR A 949 -52.85 -28.35 -5.55
N GLU A 950 -52.62 -29.22 -4.57
CA GLU A 950 -52.45 -30.67 -4.72
C GLU A 950 -53.82 -31.36 -4.56
N THR A 951 -54.25 -32.12 -5.57
CA THR A 951 -55.39 -33.05 -5.47
C THR A 951 -54.86 -34.46 -5.29
N THR A 952 -55.24 -35.12 -4.20
CA THR A 952 -54.86 -36.52 -3.95
C THR A 952 -56.09 -37.42 -4.03
N THR A 953 -55.93 -38.59 -4.65
CA THR A 953 -56.90 -39.68 -4.53
C THR A 953 -56.70 -40.34 -3.17
N PRO A 954 -57.77 -40.74 -2.46
CA PRO A 954 -57.67 -41.26 -1.11
C PRO A 954 -56.78 -42.51 -1.10
N ALA A 955 -55.60 -42.40 -0.50
CA ALA A 955 -54.77 -43.54 -0.17
C ALA A 955 -55.35 -44.22 1.09
N ALA A 956 -55.36 -45.55 1.09
CA ALA A 956 -55.99 -46.39 2.10
C ALA A 956 -55.60 -46.00 3.54
N ASP A 957 -56.58 -46.08 4.45
CA ASP A 957 -56.47 -45.86 5.89
C ASP A 957 -55.17 -46.45 6.48
N ILE A 958 -54.24 -45.58 6.85
CA ILE A 958 -53.11 -45.95 7.70
C ILE A 958 -53.60 -45.80 9.13
N SER A 959 -53.96 -46.92 9.75
CA SER A 959 -54.31 -46.96 11.17
C SER A 959 -53.12 -46.51 12.03
N PRO A 960 -53.31 -45.70 13.09
CA PRO A 960 -52.23 -45.28 13.98
C PRO A 960 -51.69 -46.48 14.75
N LEU A 961 -50.46 -46.90 14.46
CA LEU A 961 -49.80 -48.01 15.14
C LEU A 961 -49.51 -47.61 16.61
N THR A 962 -50.32 -48.08 17.55
CA THR A 962 -50.23 -47.75 18.99
C THR A 962 -49.39 -48.74 19.81
N THR A 963 -48.35 -49.36 19.24
CA THR A 963 -47.51 -50.33 19.97
C THR A 963 -46.08 -49.85 20.13
N LEU A 964 -45.76 -49.42 21.36
CA LEU A 964 -44.41 -49.11 21.84
C LEU A 964 -43.53 -50.38 21.85
N GLY A 965 -42.63 -50.49 20.88
CA GLY A 965 -41.46 -51.40 20.88
C GLY A 965 -40.14 -50.64 21.05
N PRO A 966 -39.01 -51.32 21.32
CA PRO A 966 -37.78 -50.75 21.87
C PRO A 966 -36.93 -49.89 20.89
N SER A 967 -37.43 -49.56 19.71
CA SER A 967 -36.85 -48.54 18.81
C SER A 967 -37.88 -47.42 18.63
N GLN A 968 -37.85 -46.46 19.56
CA GLN A 968 -38.79 -45.34 19.54
C GLN A 968 -38.56 -44.46 18.30
N VAL A 969 -39.64 -44.28 17.53
CA VAL A 969 -39.76 -43.28 16.48
C VAL A 969 -39.52 -41.89 17.09
N PRO A 970 -38.84 -40.96 16.40
CA PRO A 970 -38.59 -39.63 16.95
C PRO A 970 -39.89 -38.84 17.13
N GLY A 971 -40.15 -38.37 18.36
CA GLY A 971 -41.29 -37.52 18.70
C GLY A 971 -41.02 -36.04 18.42
N TYR A 972 -42.07 -35.32 18.02
CA TYR A 972 -42.06 -33.86 17.86
C TYR A 972 -43.23 -33.23 18.60
N THR A 973 -42.97 -32.14 19.29
CA THR A 973 -44.00 -31.26 19.84
C THR A 973 -44.18 -30.08 18.88
N CYS A 974 -45.39 -29.90 18.35
CA CYS A 974 -45.74 -28.81 17.47
C CYS A 974 -46.77 -27.90 18.15
N ASN A 975 -46.37 -26.68 18.49
CA ASN A 975 -47.24 -25.67 19.10
C ASN A 975 -47.43 -24.49 18.13
N ILE A 976 -48.63 -23.92 18.09
CA ILE A 976 -48.94 -22.74 17.28
C ILE A 976 -49.30 -21.59 18.24
N HIS A 977 -48.71 -20.42 18.04
CA HIS A 977 -49.03 -19.25 18.85
C HIS A 977 -48.95 -17.94 18.06
N SER A 978 -49.70 -16.93 18.51
CA SER A 978 -49.55 -15.56 18.00
C SER A 978 -48.20 -14.97 18.44
N VAL A 979 -47.69 -13.97 17.71
CA VAL A 979 -46.42 -13.31 18.05
C VAL A 979 -46.51 -12.71 19.48
N SER A 980 -45.59 -13.11 20.36
CA SER A 980 -45.49 -12.70 21.77
C SER A 980 -46.49 -13.35 22.76
N LEU A 981 -47.27 -14.35 22.34
CA LEU A 981 -48.23 -15.08 23.20
C LEU A 981 -47.97 -16.59 23.19
N SER A 982 -48.55 -17.32 24.13
CA SER A 982 -48.46 -18.79 24.22
C SER A 982 -49.62 -19.53 23.55
N ASP A 983 -50.67 -18.79 23.19
CA ASP A 983 -51.92 -19.22 22.57
C ASP A 983 -52.19 -18.39 21.31
N VAL A 984 -53.02 -18.89 20.39
CA VAL A 984 -53.52 -18.10 19.27
C VAL A 984 -54.68 -17.25 19.77
N ARG A 985 -54.52 -15.92 19.78
CA ARG A 985 -55.59 -14.99 20.17
C ARG A 985 -56.14 -14.27 18.96
N VAL A 986 -57.45 -14.05 18.96
CA VAL A 986 -58.15 -13.28 17.95
C VAL A 986 -58.55 -11.96 18.59
N ASP A 987 -58.00 -10.85 18.11
CA ASP A 987 -58.46 -9.51 18.51
C ASP A 987 -59.85 -9.22 17.93
N LYS A 988 -60.60 -8.30 18.55
CA LYS A 988 -62.00 -7.99 18.22
C LYS A 988 -62.24 -7.66 16.73
N ASP A 989 -61.20 -7.24 16.02
CA ASP A 989 -61.28 -6.81 14.62
C ASP A 989 -60.86 -7.90 13.61
N THR A 990 -60.52 -9.13 14.04
CA THR A 990 -60.14 -10.26 13.15
C THR A 990 -59.09 -9.90 12.09
N LEU A 991 -58.13 -9.07 12.46
CA LEU A 991 -57.05 -8.67 11.56
C LEU A 991 -56.15 -9.87 11.21
N PRO A 992 -55.62 -9.97 9.97
CA PRO A 992 -54.62 -10.97 9.63
C PRO A 992 -53.41 -10.83 10.57
N GLN A 993 -53.00 -11.94 11.17
CA GLN A 993 -51.91 -11.98 12.14
C GLN A 993 -50.84 -12.99 11.74
N ASP A 994 -49.62 -12.79 12.23
CA ASP A 994 -48.54 -13.73 12.00
C ASP A 994 -48.61 -14.87 13.02
N LEU A 995 -48.65 -16.12 12.53
CA LEU A 995 -48.70 -17.33 13.35
C LEU A 995 -47.33 -17.98 13.39
N VAL A 996 -46.83 -18.25 14.59
CA VAL A 996 -45.58 -18.96 14.79
C VAL A 996 -45.85 -20.43 15.05
N PHE A 997 -45.27 -21.28 14.21
CA PHE A 997 -45.26 -22.73 14.35
C PHE A 997 -43.94 -23.12 15.03
N SER A 998 -44.00 -23.52 16.29
CA SER A 998 -42.87 -24.02 17.06
C SER A 998 -42.85 -25.54 17.01
N VAL A 999 -41.95 -26.09 16.18
CA VAL A 999 -41.73 -27.53 16.06
C VAL A 999 -40.44 -27.90 16.77
N VAL A 1000 -40.53 -28.54 17.92
CA VAL A 1000 -39.39 -28.96 18.73
C VAL A 1000 -39.27 -30.48 18.71
N ALA A 1001 -38.07 -30.99 18.45
CA ALA A 1001 -37.79 -32.41 18.56
C ALA A 1001 -37.69 -32.79 20.04
N GLU A 1002 -38.47 -33.77 20.50
CA GLU A 1002 -38.40 -34.27 21.88
C GLU A 1002 -37.01 -34.89 22.18
N LYS A 1003 -36.68 -35.16 23.44
CA LYS A 1003 -35.36 -35.73 23.81
C LYS A 1003 -35.10 -37.06 23.11
N GLN A 1004 -34.39 -37.01 21.99
CA GLN A 1004 -34.12 -38.18 21.17
C GLN A 1004 -32.92 -38.98 21.68
N ASN A 1005 -32.99 -40.30 21.48
CA ASN A 1005 -31.87 -41.18 21.79
C ASN A 1005 -30.68 -40.87 20.84
N LYS A 1006 -29.46 -40.69 21.37
CA LYS A 1006 -28.29 -40.33 20.54
C LYS A 1006 -27.92 -41.40 19.51
N HIS A 1007 -28.48 -42.60 19.63
CA HIS A 1007 -28.22 -43.76 18.79
C HIS A 1007 -29.26 -43.98 17.67
N THR A 1008 -30.18 -43.05 17.49
CA THR A 1008 -31.22 -43.14 16.46
C THR A 1008 -30.63 -43.04 15.04
N ARG A 1009 -30.98 -44.00 14.15
CA ARG A 1009 -30.50 -44.06 12.76
C ARG A 1009 -31.45 -43.43 11.73
N TYR A 1010 -32.62 -42.93 12.16
CA TYR A 1010 -33.58 -42.29 11.27
C TYR A 1010 -32.97 -41.07 10.57
N LYS A 1011 -33.33 -40.90 9.29
CA LYS A 1011 -32.98 -39.75 8.46
C LYS A 1011 -34.26 -39.07 8.00
N LEU A 1012 -34.48 -37.82 8.40
CA LEU A 1012 -35.68 -37.06 8.08
C LEU A 1012 -35.59 -36.54 6.64
N LYS A 1013 -36.52 -36.94 5.78
CA LYS A 1013 -36.67 -36.43 4.41
C LYS A 1013 -37.64 -35.26 4.33
N GLU A 1014 -38.77 -35.38 5.00
CA GLU A 1014 -39.83 -34.37 4.98
C GLU A 1014 -40.61 -34.39 6.29
N PHE A 1015 -40.99 -33.21 6.79
CA PHE A 1015 -41.94 -33.06 7.87
C PHE A 1015 -43.08 -32.15 7.41
N ALA A 1016 -44.29 -32.68 7.29
CA ALA A 1016 -45.45 -31.95 6.78
C ALA A 1016 -46.45 -31.68 7.91
N ILE A 1017 -46.99 -30.46 7.97
CA ILE A 1017 -48.08 -30.06 8.85
C ILE A 1017 -49.30 -29.78 7.98
N LYS A 1018 -50.43 -30.42 8.27
CA LYS A 1018 -51.73 -30.17 7.63
C LYS A 1018 -52.62 -29.41 8.62
N VAL A 1019 -52.97 -28.19 8.25
CA VAL A 1019 -53.92 -27.35 8.99
C VAL A 1019 -55.28 -27.44 8.30
N PRO A 1020 -56.37 -27.83 8.98
CA PRO A 1020 -57.69 -27.88 8.36
C PRO A 1020 -58.18 -26.48 7.98
N LEU A 1021 -58.70 -26.36 6.75
CA LEU A 1021 -59.33 -25.15 6.21
C LEU A 1021 -60.85 -25.34 6.18
N GLY A 1022 -61.60 -24.39 6.73
CA GLY A 1022 -63.06 -24.47 6.79
C GLY A 1022 -63.70 -23.43 7.69
N SER A 1023 -65.02 -23.52 7.82
CA SER A 1023 -65.78 -22.60 8.65
C SER A 1023 -65.62 -22.92 10.13
N ILE A 1024 -66.09 -22.03 11.02
CA ILE A 1024 -66.13 -22.28 12.48
C ILE A 1024 -66.87 -23.59 12.82
N LYS A 1025 -67.86 -24.00 11.99
CA LYS A 1025 -68.62 -25.26 12.20
C LYS A 1025 -67.75 -26.50 12.01
N ASP A 1026 -66.71 -26.40 11.19
CA ASP A 1026 -65.79 -27.49 10.86
C ASP A 1026 -64.61 -27.58 11.84
N ARG A 1027 -64.60 -26.75 12.90
CA ARG A 1027 -63.51 -26.62 13.88
C ARG A 1027 -62.14 -26.37 13.23
N ALA A 1028 -62.13 -25.56 12.17
CA ALA A 1028 -60.92 -25.22 11.42
C ALA A 1028 -60.27 -23.93 11.92
N LEU A 1029 -58.94 -23.85 11.87
CA LEU A 1029 -58.18 -22.69 12.36
C LEU A 1029 -58.44 -21.43 11.50
N MET A 1030 -58.58 -21.61 10.19
CA MET A 1030 -58.82 -20.53 9.22
C MET A 1030 -59.70 -21.05 8.08
N GLU A 1031 -60.49 -20.17 7.46
CA GLU A 1031 -61.34 -20.50 6.32
C GLU A 1031 -60.52 -20.66 5.03
N THR A 1032 -59.61 -19.72 4.77
CA THR A 1032 -58.66 -19.71 3.65
C THR A 1032 -57.34 -19.05 4.09
N TYR A 1033 -56.30 -19.13 3.25
CA TYR A 1033 -55.02 -18.46 3.49
C TYR A 1033 -54.57 -17.70 2.23
N ASP A 1034 -54.55 -16.37 2.32
CA ASP A 1034 -54.18 -15.47 1.22
C ASP A 1034 -52.84 -14.74 1.48
N GLY A 1035 -52.08 -15.18 2.48
CA GLY A 1035 -50.82 -14.58 2.88
C GLY A 1035 -49.62 -14.97 1.98
N PRO A 1036 -48.47 -14.30 2.14
CA PRO A 1036 -47.30 -14.45 1.26
C PRO A 1036 -46.52 -15.77 1.46
N GLY A 1037 -46.93 -16.63 2.40
CA GLY A 1037 -46.31 -17.91 2.71
C GLY A 1037 -45.60 -17.95 4.06
N ALA A 1038 -44.77 -18.99 4.26
CA ALA A 1038 -44.08 -19.26 5.51
C ALA A 1038 -42.57 -19.04 5.41
N SER A 1039 -41.95 -18.58 6.50
CA SER A 1039 -40.52 -18.32 6.60
C SER A 1039 -39.90 -18.98 7.84
N MET A 1040 -38.74 -19.61 7.69
CA MET A 1040 -38.03 -20.23 8.82
C MET A 1040 -37.56 -19.18 9.82
N LEU A 1041 -37.72 -19.43 11.12
CA LEU A 1041 -37.31 -18.49 12.17
C LEU A 1041 -35.82 -18.63 12.52
N SER A 1042 -35.39 -19.85 12.88
CA SER A 1042 -34.05 -20.09 13.43
C SER A 1042 -33.26 -21.13 12.63
N ASN A 1043 -33.89 -22.25 12.26
CA ASN A 1043 -33.20 -23.35 11.60
C ASN A 1043 -33.26 -23.24 10.07
N LEU A 1044 -32.40 -22.39 9.49
CA LEU A 1044 -32.29 -22.15 8.04
C LEU A 1044 -31.84 -23.38 7.21
N ARG A 1045 -31.66 -24.56 7.83
CA ARG A 1045 -31.38 -25.82 7.13
C ARG A 1045 -32.61 -26.41 6.45
N PHE A 1046 -33.80 -25.91 6.73
CA PHE A 1046 -35.05 -26.34 6.10
C PHE A 1046 -35.63 -25.21 5.24
N ASN A 1047 -36.45 -25.60 4.27
CA ASN A 1047 -37.38 -24.74 3.56
C ASN A 1047 -38.81 -25.12 3.95
N VAL A 1048 -39.68 -24.14 4.13
CA VAL A 1048 -41.12 -24.34 4.28
C VAL A 1048 -41.77 -24.10 2.93
N LEU A 1049 -42.47 -25.10 2.42
CA LEU A 1049 -43.25 -25.01 1.19
C LEU A 1049 -44.73 -25.06 1.54
N VAL A 1050 -45.51 -24.10 1.05
CA VAL A 1050 -46.95 -23.98 1.31
C VAL A 1050 -47.71 -24.51 0.09
N SER A 1051 -48.75 -25.31 0.32
CA SER A 1051 -49.62 -25.87 -0.72
C SER A 1051 -51.03 -26.08 -0.17
N PHE A 1052 -52.06 -25.96 -1.01
CA PHE A 1052 -53.42 -26.40 -0.68
C PHE A 1052 -53.56 -27.88 -0.99
N LEU A 1053 -54.18 -28.65 -0.10
CA LEU A 1053 -54.41 -30.07 -0.27
C LEU A 1053 -55.91 -30.34 -0.14
N THR A 1054 -56.52 -30.93 -1.16
CA THR A 1054 -57.91 -31.40 -1.10
C THR A 1054 -57.92 -32.92 -0.99
N GLU A 1055 -58.40 -33.43 0.14
CA GLU A 1055 -58.59 -34.86 0.43
C GLU A 1055 -60.10 -35.12 0.58
N GLY A 1056 -60.74 -35.66 -0.45
CA GLY A 1056 -62.19 -35.89 -0.47
C GLY A 1056 -62.98 -34.57 -0.41
N THR A 1057 -63.78 -34.38 0.64
CA THR A 1057 -64.58 -33.14 0.88
C THR A 1057 -63.87 -32.13 1.79
N SER A 1058 -62.69 -32.45 2.31
CA SER A 1058 -61.96 -31.61 3.27
C SER A 1058 -60.76 -30.94 2.61
N SER A 1059 -60.60 -29.65 2.92
CA SER A 1059 -59.48 -28.83 2.44
C SER A 1059 -58.47 -28.60 3.57
N PHE A 1060 -57.18 -28.70 3.26
CA PHE A 1060 -56.09 -28.49 4.20
C PHE A 1060 -55.06 -27.52 3.62
N LEU A 1061 -54.45 -26.71 4.49
CA LEU A 1061 -53.21 -26.02 4.21
C LEU A 1061 -52.04 -26.94 4.61
N LYS A 1062 -51.28 -27.39 3.63
CA LYS A 1062 -50.15 -28.30 3.81
C LYS A 1062 -48.84 -27.51 3.78
N LEU A 1063 -48.14 -27.52 4.92
CA LEU A 1063 -46.86 -26.85 5.17
C LEU A 1063 -45.76 -27.92 5.23
N ARG A 1064 -44.94 -28.01 4.18
CA ARG A 1064 -43.89 -29.04 4.03
C ARG A 1064 -42.52 -28.49 4.41
N LEU A 1065 -41.91 -29.04 5.44
CA LEU A 1065 -40.53 -28.75 5.86
C LEU A 1065 -39.58 -29.72 5.18
N VAL A 1066 -38.79 -29.20 4.24
CA VAL A 1066 -37.84 -29.99 3.43
C VAL A 1066 -36.40 -29.53 3.72
N PRO A 1067 -35.45 -30.44 4.01
CA PRO A 1067 -34.07 -30.08 4.27
C PRO A 1067 -33.39 -29.54 2.99
N ARG A 1068 -32.56 -28.51 3.15
CA ARG A 1068 -31.73 -27.92 2.07
C ARG A 1068 -30.48 -28.74 1.72
N SER A 1069 -30.34 -29.95 2.28
CA SER A 1069 -29.19 -30.80 2.03
C SER A 1069 -29.25 -31.39 0.62
N GLU A 1070 -28.11 -31.39 -0.08
CA GLU A 1070 -27.96 -32.06 -1.40
C GLU A 1070 -28.37 -33.55 -1.35
N LYS A 1071 -28.25 -34.19 -0.19
CA LYS A 1071 -28.63 -35.60 0.02
C LYS A 1071 -30.14 -35.83 0.11
N GLY A 1072 -30.94 -34.77 0.22
CA GLY A 1072 -32.41 -34.85 0.37
C GLY A 1072 -32.91 -35.34 1.73
N TYR A 1073 -32.02 -35.52 2.72
CA TYR A 1073 -32.37 -35.90 4.09
C TYR A 1073 -31.41 -35.27 5.11
N ILE A 1074 -31.81 -35.26 6.39
CA ILE A 1074 -30.95 -34.86 7.51
C ILE A 1074 -31.01 -35.87 8.65
N ASP A 1075 -29.87 -36.12 9.29
CA ASP A 1075 -29.82 -37.03 10.46
C ASP A 1075 -30.63 -36.41 11.61
N VAL A 1076 -31.62 -37.13 12.13
CA VAL A 1076 -32.53 -36.59 13.15
C VAL A 1076 -31.82 -36.10 14.42
N PRO A 1077 -30.70 -36.70 14.91
CA PRO A 1077 -29.95 -36.15 16.05
C PRO A 1077 -29.42 -34.72 15.84
N LYS A 1078 -29.34 -34.23 14.60
CA LYS A 1078 -28.92 -32.85 14.26
C LYS A 1078 -30.08 -31.86 14.23
N VAL A 1079 -31.32 -32.33 14.35
CA VAL A 1079 -32.56 -31.54 14.30
C VAL A 1079 -33.03 -31.30 15.73
N LYS A 1080 -32.77 -30.10 16.26
CA LYS A 1080 -33.28 -29.69 17.58
C LYS A 1080 -34.67 -29.05 17.49
N GLU A 1081 -34.88 -28.23 16.46
CA GLU A 1081 -36.12 -27.51 16.20
C GLU A 1081 -36.29 -27.25 14.70
N MET A 1082 -37.52 -27.01 14.26
CA MET A 1082 -37.92 -26.67 12.89
C MET A 1082 -38.99 -25.56 12.89
N GLY A 1083 -38.83 -24.55 13.75
CA GLY A 1083 -39.81 -23.47 13.91
C GLY A 1083 -39.83 -22.49 12.74
N PHE A 1084 -41.03 -22.04 12.36
CA PHE A 1084 -41.26 -21.11 11.26
C PHE A 1084 -42.46 -20.19 11.53
N LEU A 1085 -42.55 -19.09 10.79
CA LEU A 1085 -43.62 -18.09 10.87
C LEU A 1085 -44.45 -18.11 9.59
N LEU A 1086 -45.77 -18.22 9.73
CA LEU A 1086 -46.76 -18.08 8.66
C LEU A 1086 -47.34 -16.67 8.73
N SER A 1087 -47.04 -15.85 7.73
CA SER A 1087 -47.41 -14.42 7.76
C SER A 1087 -48.85 -14.19 7.31
N LEU A 1088 -49.52 -13.20 7.91
CA LEU A 1088 -50.85 -12.70 7.52
C LEU A 1088 -51.93 -13.79 7.45
N ALA A 1089 -52.04 -14.64 8.47
CA ALA A 1089 -53.10 -15.63 8.57
C ALA A 1089 -54.36 -15.04 9.23
N THR A 1090 -55.51 -15.20 8.58
CA THR A 1090 -56.84 -14.81 9.07
C THR A 1090 -57.46 -15.94 9.89
N VAL A 1091 -57.37 -15.85 11.22
CA VAL A 1091 -57.88 -16.87 12.13
C VAL A 1091 -59.39 -16.71 12.34
N ASN A 1092 -60.12 -17.83 12.33
CA ASN A 1092 -61.56 -17.84 12.57
C ASN A 1092 -61.90 -17.31 13.99
N PRO A 1093 -62.93 -16.46 14.16
CA PRO A 1093 -63.30 -15.93 15.48
C PRO A 1093 -64.08 -16.95 16.31
N TYR A 1094 -63.44 -17.53 17.34
CA TYR A 1094 -64.08 -18.41 18.33
C TYR A 1094 -64.54 -17.61 19.55
N GLN A 1095 -65.78 -17.82 20.00
CA GLN A 1095 -66.37 -17.11 21.14
C GLN A 1095 -65.85 -17.59 22.51
N HIS A 1096 -65.31 -18.82 22.55
CA HIS A 1096 -64.76 -19.47 23.74
C HIS A 1096 -63.41 -20.12 23.39
N GLN A 1097 -62.63 -20.48 24.41
CA GLN A 1097 -61.39 -21.24 24.21
C GLN A 1097 -61.72 -22.61 23.63
N ASP A 1098 -61.29 -22.86 22.40
CA ASP A 1098 -61.46 -24.12 21.68
C ASP A 1098 -60.08 -24.77 21.41
N MET A 1099 -60.05 -26.09 21.27
CA MET A 1099 -58.85 -26.83 20.84
C MET A 1099 -59.03 -27.33 19.41
N ILE A 1100 -58.03 -27.09 18.57
CA ILE A 1100 -58.05 -27.41 17.14
C ILE A 1100 -56.95 -28.41 16.85
N ASP A 1101 -57.33 -29.61 16.42
CA ASP A 1101 -56.38 -30.65 16.08
C ASP A 1101 -55.70 -30.32 14.73
N ILE A 1102 -54.38 -30.31 14.72
CA ILE A 1102 -53.57 -30.28 13.48
C ILE A 1102 -52.90 -31.64 13.27
N TYR A 1103 -52.68 -31.98 12.01
CA TYR A 1103 -52.08 -33.27 11.65
C TYR A 1103 -50.64 -33.05 11.20
N THR A 1104 -49.71 -33.79 11.77
CA THR A 1104 -48.31 -33.78 11.35
C THR A 1104 -47.91 -35.12 10.78
N VAL A 1105 -47.09 -35.12 9.75
CA VAL A 1105 -46.60 -36.31 9.06
C VAL A 1105 -45.09 -36.18 8.90
N ALA A 1106 -44.34 -37.12 9.45
CA ALA A 1106 -42.90 -37.21 9.23
C ALA A 1106 -42.58 -38.37 8.27
N ASP A 1107 -41.77 -38.10 7.25
CA ASP A 1107 -41.25 -39.10 6.32
C ASP A 1107 -39.76 -39.37 6.61
N TYR A 1108 -39.44 -40.64 6.86
CA TYR A 1108 -38.12 -41.11 7.23
C TYR A 1108 -37.57 -42.12 6.24
N ASP A 1109 -36.24 -42.11 6.08
CA ASP A 1109 -35.50 -43.19 5.43
C ASP A 1109 -34.79 -44.07 6.48
N ASN A 1110 -34.86 -45.39 6.31
CA ASN A 1110 -34.46 -46.34 7.36
C ASN A 1110 -33.29 -47.28 7.01
N ASP A 1111 -32.77 -47.31 5.77
CA ASP A 1111 -31.61 -48.16 5.46
C ASP A 1111 -30.85 -47.71 4.18
N PRO A 1112 -29.52 -47.48 4.20
CA PRO A 1112 -28.77 -47.08 3.01
C PRO A 1112 -28.53 -48.19 1.97
N ASP A 1113 -28.77 -49.48 2.28
CA ASP A 1113 -28.40 -50.61 1.40
C ASP A 1113 -29.59 -51.33 0.73
N SER A 1114 -30.83 -50.82 0.85
CA SER A 1114 -32.00 -51.37 0.15
C SER A 1114 -32.50 -50.44 -0.96
N PRO A 1115 -32.56 -50.87 -2.24
CA PRO A 1115 -33.14 -50.08 -3.34
C PRO A 1115 -34.67 -49.94 -3.27
N HIS A 1116 -35.31 -50.55 -2.27
CA HIS A 1116 -36.73 -50.37 -1.97
C HIS A 1116 -36.88 -49.68 -0.61
N SER A 1117 -36.77 -48.35 -0.61
CA SER A 1117 -37.08 -47.55 0.59
C SER A 1117 -38.56 -47.71 0.92
N SER A 1118 -38.87 -48.43 2.01
CA SER A 1118 -40.20 -48.49 2.60
C SER A 1118 -40.49 -47.12 3.22
N LYS A 1119 -41.35 -46.33 2.57
CA LYS A 1119 -41.87 -45.08 3.16
C LYS A 1119 -42.73 -45.43 4.36
N PHE A 1120 -42.38 -44.89 5.52
CA PHE A 1120 -43.22 -44.96 6.71
C PHE A 1120 -43.70 -43.55 7.06
N PRO A 1121 -44.79 -43.05 6.43
CA PRO A 1121 -45.41 -41.82 6.89
C PRO A 1121 -46.05 -42.10 8.26
N ILE A 1122 -45.59 -41.40 9.29
CA ILE A 1122 -46.16 -41.52 10.63
C ILE A 1122 -46.96 -40.26 10.88
N MET A 1123 -48.28 -40.43 11.00
CA MET A 1123 -49.20 -39.34 11.27
C MET A 1123 -49.38 -39.19 12.78
N PHE A 1124 -49.08 -38.00 13.29
CA PHE A 1124 -49.38 -37.61 14.66
C PHE A 1124 -50.48 -36.56 14.65
N SER A 1125 -51.48 -36.73 15.53
CA SER A 1125 -52.44 -35.68 15.85
C SER A 1125 -51.89 -34.89 17.03
N THR A 1126 -51.72 -33.58 16.84
CA THR A 1126 -51.26 -32.65 17.87
C THR A 1126 -52.36 -31.62 18.12
N LYS A 1127 -52.67 -31.38 19.40
CA LYS A 1127 -53.77 -30.53 19.86
C LYS A 1127 -53.34 -29.09 20.12
#